data_AF-A0A9Q8QTI5-F1
#
_entry.id   AF-A0A9Q8QTI5-F1
#
_cell.length_a   1.000
_cell.length_b   1.000
_cell.length_c   1.000
_cell.angle_alpha   90.00
_cell.angle_beta   90.00
_cell.angle_gamma   90.00
#
_symmetry.space_group_name_H-M   'P 1'
#
loop_
_entity.id
_entity.type
_entity.pdbx_description
1 polymer ?
#
loop_
_entity_poly.entity_id
_entity_poly.type
_entity_poly.pdbx_seq_one_letter_code
_entity_poly.pdbx_strand_id
1 'polypeptide(L)'
;MDLFRVRLNCIDHYQATPSRYDPQLRNDVRPSQVSKAPKVPVVRIFGSTETGQKVCAHVHGAFPYLYVEYSGGLASEEVGAFIYRLHLSIDHALAVSYRRDQYGNNAKFVARITLVKGIPFYGFHVGYRHFLKIYVFNPVVMTRLADLLQQGVIMKRKFQPYEAHLQYLLQFMVDYNLYGCDYLDSSKAIFRSPLPQHDQGSNSSHLWHNASVPADFITDDPTLPRVSHCSIEVDICVQDIVNRKMVKERQVHHEFIERTSPIPSDLKFVYSMAGLWKDETKRRQRQLPKAQQHNSPFPPEALVSMSADPRDSQPQGWIHEQEYQQDIQNLICKEAADLDGADVSFETFVKPPEPEPDVSTILQSVEDLYPSKLMPALGLPPKLDNSVLDTASSIEVDEKAALQVQEEDGVYPEDSDEETFQKINETNLPGDHDAQAHSRSPAERRQAGDDTLPPFGEIPGVAFSVLKSGEGPKIPVTDDLLDAAVDDGFLCRVPKRHVASKLDAKRTETETPPGSPASKRLKSSTTEVSPDTRSGAVNPALAARSIPKGPEDPHPKTNSFVSRTMLSIPSGSSEADRTTGSFRAGGDRDGIVKRRNSPSTKRLSHDTGTQKKVSFVDSALGAGGSGSQGHGKVNAVSVPTSGCPQRTFVFAAPPPTYADSTNMKKHDLPDVIYQDAYYSKEKDVPDRSREYAGREYRLESNTVPFLPQFDLRALFPTTQNERADSQGMAGLQREQTRQPWQCGWRSWEYTRPPPAYRTVSQWADKRAHNIQKNVRERRSKAMIQPAAMSQIDGPTPKNKHGFKFTQKAAKTSVQHEVQYMSTMSLEVHVNSRGKFIPNPEQDEIQCIFWACKSDERTYNTQGSINALQSGVLILSHDGAVAQRIAQATNASVAEEDSELDLLVRMVEIVRTFDPDVLTGFEVHGSSWGYLIERARLKYDYDLCDEFSRMRSDSHGRFGKNSDRWGFNTTSTIRVTGRHMINIWRAMQGELNLLQYTMENVIWHLLHRRVPHYSWKTLTKWYKSNKPAELEKLLRYYRNRARLDIEILEANELIARTSEQARLLGVDFFSVFSRGSQFKVESIMSRIAKPENFVFVSPSKKQVGGQNALECLPLVMEPQSAFYSSPLLVLDFQSLYPSVMIAYNYCYSTFLGRIKNWRGTSKMGFTEYERQKGLLVLLKDYINIAPNGMIPESWSKAA
;
A
#
# COMPACT_ATOMS: atom_id res chain seq x y z
N MET A 1 39.72 -21.19 -4.55
CA MET A 1 39.11 -20.71 -3.30
C MET A 1 37.62 -20.88 -3.42
N ASP A 2 36.90 -20.89 -2.30
CA ASP A 2 35.44 -20.75 -2.31
C ASP A 2 35.05 -19.34 -2.77
N LEU A 3 33.79 -19.19 -3.21
CA LEU A 3 33.27 -17.91 -3.69
C LEU A 3 33.18 -16.89 -2.55
N PHE A 4 33.63 -15.65 -2.79
CA PHE A 4 33.41 -14.58 -1.83
C PHE A 4 31.96 -14.12 -1.90
N ARG A 5 31.20 -14.33 -0.80
CA ARG A 5 29.79 -13.95 -0.70
C ARG A 5 29.55 -12.79 0.25
N VAL A 6 28.85 -11.76 -0.23
CA VAL A 6 28.38 -10.63 0.56
C VAL A 6 26.91 -10.34 0.27
N ARG A 7 26.07 -10.23 1.30
CA ARG A 7 24.65 -9.91 1.16
C ARG A 7 24.43 -8.42 0.92
N LEU A 8 23.61 -8.05 -0.06
CA LEU A 8 23.25 -6.67 -0.35
C LEU A 8 22.25 -6.12 0.68
N ASN A 9 22.71 -5.76 1.89
CA ASN A 9 21.86 -5.16 2.92
C ASN A 9 21.57 -3.68 2.60
N CYS A 10 22.59 -2.91 2.22
CA CYS A 10 22.48 -1.50 1.80
C CYS A 10 23.46 -1.23 0.64
N ILE A 11 23.13 -0.30 -0.25
CA ILE A 11 23.91 0.01 -1.46
C ILE A 11 23.88 1.52 -1.74
N ASP A 12 25.03 2.10 -2.07
CA ASP A 12 25.13 3.47 -2.61
C ASP A 12 26.27 3.58 -3.63
N HIS A 13 26.64 4.81 -4.00
CA HIS A 13 27.79 5.08 -4.87
C HIS A 13 28.46 6.41 -4.50
N TYR A 14 29.71 6.57 -4.93
CA TYR A 14 30.50 7.78 -4.82
C TYR A 14 31.35 8.00 -6.09
N GLN A 15 32.14 9.08 -6.10
CA GLN A 15 32.98 9.48 -7.25
C GLN A 15 34.46 9.47 -6.85
N ALA A 16 35.18 8.41 -7.22
CA ALA A 16 36.59 8.21 -6.87
C ALA A 16 37.55 8.72 -7.97
N THR A 17 38.83 8.87 -7.66
CA THR A 17 39.86 8.96 -8.71
C THR A 17 40.10 7.56 -9.31
N PRO A 18 40.39 7.41 -10.62
CA PRO A 18 40.51 6.09 -11.23
C PRO A 18 41.64 5.27 -10.62
N SER A 19 41.34 4.05 -10.19
CA SER A 19 42.27 3.12 -9.58
C SER A 19 42.80 2.08 -10.57
N ARG A 20 43.66 1.17 -10.11
CA ARG A 20 44.10 -0.01 -10.88
C ARG A 20 43.01 -1.05 -11.14
N TYR A 21 41.83 -0.90 -10.52
CA TYR A 21 40.67 -1.79 -10.69
C TYR A 21 39.63 -1.21 -11.66
N ASP A 22 39.74 0.06 -12.02
CA ASP A 22 38.85 0.73 -12.96
C ASP A 22 39.35 0.56 -14.41
N PRO A 23 38.44 0.40 -15.39
CA PRO A 23 38.82 0.17 -16.78
C PRO A 23 39.55 1.38 -17.38
N GLN A 24 40.64 1.13 -18.12
CA GLN A 24 41.35 2.16 -18.87
C GLN A 24 40.56 2.54 -20.12
N LEU A 25 39.82 3.65 -20.08
CA LEU A 25 38.88 4.05 -21.14
C LEU A 25 39.53 4.79 -22.32
N ARG A 26 40.76 5.30 -22.19
CA ARG A 26 41.46 6.14 -23.20
C ARG A 26 42.97 5.84 -23.19
N ASN A 27 43.61 5.88 -24.35
CA ASN A 27 45.03 5.54 -24.53
C ASN A 27 46.00 6.65 -24.08
N ASP A 28 45.54 7.90 -24.05
CA ASP A 28 46.42 9.08 -23.91
C ASP A 28 46.94 9.30 -22.49
N VAL A 29 46.37 8.59 -21.50
CA VAL A 29 46.60 8.82 -20.08
C VAL A 29 47.77 7.97 -19.59
N ARG A 30 48.95 8.58 -19.44
CA ARG A 30 50.09 7.93 -18.78
C ARG A 30 49.77 7.69 -17.29
N PRO A 31 50.33 6.65 -16.63
CA PRO A 31 50.11 6.38 -15.21
C PRO A 31 50.38 7.60 -14.30
N SER A 32 51.36 8.43 -14.64
CA SER A 32 51.70 9.68 -13.94
C SER A 32 50.70 10.84 -14.13
N GLN A 33 49.61 10.63 -14.87
CA GLN A 33 48.56 11.60 -15.17
C GLN A 33 47.17 11.15 -14.70
N VAL A 34 47.04 9.96 -14.10
CA VAL A 34 45.75 9.40 -13.64
C VAL A 34 45.08 10.30 -12.59
N SER A 35 45.85 11.00 -11.76
CA SER A 35 45.34 12.02 -10.81
C SER A 35 44.71 13.26 -11.47
N LYS A 36 44.82 13.41 -12.81
CA LYS A 36 44.17 14.46 -13.62
C LYS A 36 43.07 13.90 -14.54
N ALA A 37 42.74 12.62 -14.42
CA ALA A 37 41.60 12.02 -15.11
C ALA A 37 40.27 12.44 -14.44
N PRO A 38 39.13 12.42 -15.18
CA PRO A 38 37.82 12.60 -14.56
C PRO A 38 37.55 11.52 -13.50
N LYS A 39 36.80 11.89 -12.46
CA LYS A 39 36.38 10.95 -11.41
C LYS A 39 35.46 9.87 -12.00
N VAL A 40 35.53 8.66 -11.44
CA VAL A 40 34.78 7.48 -11.89
C VAL A 40 33.74 7.05 -10.83
N PRO A 41 32.61 6.45 -11.26
CA PRO A 41 31.58 6.00 -10.34
C PRO A 41 31.97 4.65 -9.74
N VAL A 42 32.00 4.59 -8.40
CA VAL A 42 32.24 3.34 -7.65
C VAL A 42 31.02 3.07 -6.79
N VAL A 43 30.46 1.86 -6.92
CA VAL A 43 29.31 1.41 -6.11
C VAL A 43 29.85 0.86 -4.79
N ARG A 44 29.24 1.20 -3.65
CA ARG A 44 29.55 0.59 -2.35
C ARG A 44 28.39 -0.27 -1.91
N ILE A 45 28.70 -1.51 -1.53
CA ILE A 45 27.74 -2.47 -0.97
C ILE A 45 28.12 -2.69 0.50
N PHE A 46 27.18 -2.38 1.40
CA PHE A 46 27.29 -2.66 2.83
C PHE A 46 26.47 -3.90 3.15
N GLY A 47 27.11 -4.88 3.77
CA GLY A 47 26.55 -6.22 3.84
C GLY A 47 27.09 -7.09 4.96
N SER A 48 26.65 -8.34 4.96
CA SER A 48 27.18 -9.40 5.80
C SER A 48 27.53 -10.63 4.97
N THR A 49 28.60 -11.34 5.37
CA THR A 49 28.93 -12.66 4.82
C THR A 49 27.93 -13.73 5.31
N GLU A 50 28.05 -14.95 4.78
CA GLU A 50 27.32 -16.14 5.28
C GLU A 50 27.48 -16.38 6.79
N THR A 51 28.54 -15.86 7.40
CA THR A 51 28.88 -16.03 8.82
C THR A 51 28.48 -14.85 9.71
N GLY A 52 27.86 -13.80 9.13
CA GLY A 52 27.47 -12.57 9.83
C GLY A 52 28.46 -11.41 9.68
N GLN A 53 29.76 -11.69 9.46
CA GLN A 53 30.83 -10.67 9.39
C GLN A 53 30.45 -9.49 8.49
N LYS A 54 30.60 -8.26 9.01
CA LYS A 54 30.19 -7.02 8.33
C LYS A 54 31.22 -6.57 7.30
N VAL A 55 30.77 -6.36 6.06
CA VAL A 55 31.59 -6.06 4.88
C VAL A 55 31.20 -4.72 4.28
N CYS A 56 32.20 -3.92 3.92
CA CYS A 56 32.09 -2.89 2.89
C CYS A 56 32.76 -3.41 1.61
N ALA A 57 32.05 -3.41 0.48
CA ALA A 57 32.58 -3.84 -0.80
C ALA A 57 32.48 -2.71 -1.84
N HIS A 58 33.62 -2.25 -2.36
CA HIS A 58 33.72 -1.31 -3.47
C HIS A 58 33.67 -2.09 -4.79
N VAL A 59 32.73 -1.75 -5.68
CA VAL A 59 32.59 -2.38 -6.99
C VAL A 59 33.03 -1.43 -8.10
N HIS A 60 34.11 -1.81 -8.77
CA HIS A 60 34.80 -1.03 -9.80
C HIS A 60 34.37 -1.41 -11.21
N GLY A 61 34.31 -0.42 -12.11
CA GLY A 61 33.96 -0.60 -13.53
C GLY A 61 32.47 -0.59 -13.88
N ALA A 62 31.57 -0.30 -12.93
CA ALA A 62 30.14 -0.17 -13.18
C ALA A 62 29.77 1.27 -13.61
N PHE A 63 29.68 1.55 -14.92
CA PHE A 63 29.34 2.89 -15.43
C PHE A 63 27.84 3.05 -15.74
N PRO A 64 27.21 4.19 -15.38
CA PRO A 64 25.86 4.53 -15.82
C PRO A 64 25.82 4.74 -17.34
N TYR A 65 24.71 4.36 -17.96
CA TYR A 65 24.53 4.49 -19.41
C TYR A 65 23.09 4.90 -19.80
N LEU A 66 22.94 5.37 -21.05
CA LEU A 66 21.67 5.43 -21.77
C LEU A 66 21.85 5.00 -23.22
N TYR A 67 20.77 4.69 -23.94
CA TYR A 67 20.83 4.37 -25.38
C TYR A 67 20.15 5.44 -26.24
N VAL A 68 20.64 5.57 -27.48
CA VAL A 68 20.08 6.42 -28.54
C VAL A 68 20.03 5.59 -29.82
N GLU A 69 18.94 5.66 -30.59
CA GLU A 69 18.79 4.90 -31.86
C GLU A 69 19.77 5.40 -32.94
N TYR A 70 20.43 4.47 -33.62
CA TYR A 70 21.40 4.74 -34.69
C TYR A 70 20.78 4.45 -36.06
N SER A 71 21.00 5.37 -37.01
CA SER A 71 20.38 5.35 -38.34
C SER A 71 21.38 5.73 -39.47
N GLY A 72 22.67 5.46 -39.27
CA GLY A 72 23.73 5.61 -40.27
C GLY A 72 24.15 4.27 -40.86
N GLY A 73 25.14 4.27 -41.75
CA GLY A 73 25.72 3.04 -42.31
C GLY A 73 26.51 2.22 -41.29
N LEU A 74 26.58 0.91 -41.51
CA LEU A 74 27.26 -0.03 -40.60
C LEU A 74 28.78 -0.16 -40.87
N ALA A 75 29.33 0.64 -41.79
CA ALA A 75 30.76 0.67 -42.05
C ALA A 75 31.52 1.20 -40.82
N SER A 76 32.53 0.46 -40.35
CA SER A 76 33.21 0.75 -39.08
C SER A 76 33.83 2.15 -39.02
N GLU A 77 34.28 2.69 -40.16
CA GLU A 77 34.81 4.06 -40.28
C GLU A 77 33.70 5.12 -40.11
N GLU A 78 32.53 4.92 -40.71
CA GLU A 78 31.37 5.82 -40.60
C GLU A 78 30.81 5.81 -39.17
N VAL A 79 30.66 4.62 -38.58
CA VAL A 79 30.26 4.43 -37.18
C VAL A 79 31.25 5.12 -36.24
N GLY A 80 32.56 4.95 -36.47
CA GLY A 80 33.62 5.58 -35.68
C GLY A 80 33.59 7.10 -35.76
N ALA A 81 33.48 7.67 -36.97
CA ALA A 81 33.37 9.11 -37.19
C ALA A 81 32.10 9.71 -36.55
N PHE A 82 30.96 9.01 -36.65
CA PHE A 82 29.71 9.42 -36.01
C PHE A 82 29.83 9.40 -34.48
N ILE A 83 30.40 8.33 -33.91
CA ILE A 83 30.66 8.20 -32.47
C ILE A 83 31.56 9.35 -31.98
N TYR A 84 32.64 9.67 -32.70
CA TYR A 84 33.55 10.76 -32.35
C TYR A 84 32.86 12.13 -32.36
N ARG A 85 32.11 12.43 -33.43
CA ARG A 85 31.31 13.67 -33.52
C ARG A 85 30.28 13.77 -32.40
N LEU A 86 29.54 12.69 -32.11
CA LEU A 86 28.54 12.66 -31.04
C LEU A 86 29.18 12.84 -29.66
N HIS A 87 30.31 12.19 -29.39
CA HIS A 87 31.06 12.31 -28.13
C HIS A 87 31.42 13.78 -27.83
N LEU A 88 32.08 14.45 -28.79
CA LEU A 88 32.46 15.86 -28.65
C LEU A 88 31.24 16.79 -28.52
N SER A 89 30.17 16.55 -29.29
CA SER A 89 28.94 17.35 -29.18
C SER A 89 28.23 17.21 -27.83
N ILE A 90 28.34 16.06 -27.17
CA ILE A 90 27.77 15.85 -25.83
C ILE A 90 28.63 16.53 -24.75
N ASP A 91 29.95 16.31 -24.74
CA ASP A 91 30.85 16.93 -23.76
C ASP A 91 30.77 18.48 -23.85
N HIS A 92 30.69 19.04 -25.06
CA HIS A 92 30.49 20.49 -25.28
C HIS A 92 29.13 21.00 -24.78
N ALA A 93 28.02 20.36 -25.16
CA ALA A 93 26.68 20.78 -24.75
C ALA A 93 26.47 20.70 -23.22
N LEU A 94 27.07 19.70 -22.56
CA LEU A 94 27.08 19.59 -21.10
C LEU A 94 27.98 20.65 -20.45
N ALA A 95 29.16 20.94 -21.00
CA ALA A 95 30.02 22.01 -20.50
C ALA A 95 29.32 23.38 -20.55
N VAL A 96 28.67 23.70 -21.67
CA VAL A 96 27.83 24.92 -21.82
C VAL A 96 26.68 24.92 -20.82
N SER A 97 25.93 23.80 -20.71
CA SER A 97 24.78 23.73 -19.79
C SER A 97 25.15 23.82 -18.30
N TYR A 98 26.38 23.48 -17.91
CA TYR A 98 26.89 23.65 -16.54
C TYR A 98 27.79 24.90 -16.39
N ARG A 99 27.81 25.79 -17.40
CA ARG A 99 28.62 27.03 -17.43
C ARG A 99 30.12 26.79 -17.10
N ARG A 100 30.69 25.69 -17.59
CA ARG A 100 32.10 25.31 -17.41
C ARG A 100 32.93 25.67 -18.64
N ASP A 101 34.22 25.92 -18.42
CA ASP A 101 35.21 26.13 -19.51
C ASP A 101 35.23 24.94 -20.47
N GLN A 102 34.81 25.16 -21.72
CA GLN A 102 34.67 24.13 -22.76
C GLN A 102 35.95 23.30 -22.99
N TYR A 103 37.12 23.88 -22.73
CA TYR A 103 38.44 23.28 -22.94
C TYR A 103 39.14 22.84 -21.63
N GLY A 104 38.47 22.99 -20.48
CA GLY A 104 39.00 22.58 -19.18
C GLY A 104 38.97 21.06 -18.97
N ASN A 105 39.86 20.52 -18.13
CA ASN A 105 39.82 19.08 -17.82
C ASN A 105 38.51 18.61 -17.16
N ASN A 106 37.76 19.53 -16.54
CA ASN A 106 36.45 19.29 -15.92
C ASN A 106 35.26 19.35 -16.89
N ALA A 107 35.50 19.48 -18.21
CA ALA A 107 34.48 19.46 -19.27
C ALA A 107 34.23 18.06 -19.88
N LYS A 108 34.88 17.01 -19.34
CA LYS A 108 34.75 15.62 -19.81
C LYS A 108 33.65 14.89 -19.03
N PHE A 109 32.56 14.53 -19.69
CA PHE A 109 31.39 13.87 -19.07
C PHE A 109 31.15 12.47 -19.63
N VAL A 110 31.40 12.23 -20.93
CA VAL A 110 31.20 10.94 -21.59
C VAL A 110 32.45 10.05 -21.47
N ALA A 111 32.23 8.86 -20.91
CA ALA A 111 33.25 7.85 -20.65
C ALA A 111 33.65 7.10 -21.93
N ARG A 112 32.67 6.50 -22.62
CA ARG A 112 32.81 5.79 -23.90
C ARG A 112 31.45 5.74 -24.60
N ILE A 113 31.43 5.55 -25.92
CA ILE A 113 30.22 5.20 -26.68
C ILE A 113 30.51 3.90 -27.43
N THR A 114 29.52 3.00 -27.52
CA THR A 114 29.62 1.72 -28.25
C THR A 114 28.38 1.49 -29.11
N LEU A 115 28.55 0.84 -30.26
CA LEU A 115 27.44 0.39 -31.10
C LEU A 115 26.95 -0.98 -30.60
N VAL A 116 25.65 -1.10 -30.37
CA VAL A 116 24.98 -2.32 -29.90
C VAL A 116 23.72 -2.58 -30.72
N LYS A 117 23.23 -3.84 -30.72
CA LYS A 117 21.95 -4.19 -31.37
C LYS A 117 20.91 -4.73 -30.40
N GLY A 118 19.65 -4.40 -30.65
CA GLY A 118 18.52 -4.70 -29.77
C GLY A 118 17.17 -4.27 -30.34
N ILE A 119 16.11 -4.38 -29.55
CA ILE A 119 14.72 -4.29 -30.04
C ILE A 119 13.94 -3.28 -29.18
N PRO A 120 13.22 -2.30 -29.75
CA PRO A 120 12.40 -1.41 -28.94
C PRO A 120 11.25 -2.16 -28.26
N PHE A 121 11.06 -1.96 -26.96
CA PHE A 121 9.97 -2.60 -26.19
C PHE A 121 8.60 -1.93 -26.39
N TYR A 122 8.56 -0.75 -27.01
CA TYR A 122 7.37 0.09 -27.10
C TYR A 122 6.80 0.05 -28.53
N GLY A 123 5.73 -0.74 -28.70
CA GLY A 123 5.23 -1.19 -30.00
C GLY A 123 5.73 -2.60 -30.34
N PHE A 124 5.12 -3.26 -31.31
CA PHE A 124 5.58 -4.54 -31.81
C PHE A 124 6.66 -4.35 -32.88
N HIS A 125 7.89 -4.75 -32.58
CA HIS A 125 9.05 -4.65 -33.49
C HIS A 125 9.71 -6.03 -33.60
N VAL A 126 9.92 -6.49 -34.84
CA VAL A 126 10.68 -7.71 -35.14
C VAL A 126 11.94 -7.34 -35.90
N GLY A 127 13.04 -8.05 -35.61
CA GLY A 127 14.37 -7.75 -36.14
C GLY A 127 15.15 -6.76 -35.28
N TYR A 128 16.47 -6.87 -35.34
CA TYR A 128 17.37 -5.98 -34.59
C TYR A 128 17.37 -4.55 -35.16
N ARG A 129 17.35 -3.57 -34.25
CA ARG A 129 17.72 -2.18 -34.52
C ARG A 129 19.07 -1.85 -33.87
N HIS A 130 19.74 -0.86 -34.42
CA HIS A 130 21.04 -0.39 -33.97
C HIS A 130 20.90 0.76 -32.98
N PHE A 131 21.69 0.73 -31.91
CA PHE A 131 21.70 1.76 -30.86
C PHE A 131 23.14 2.12 -30.49
N LEU A 132 23.35 3.38 -30.12
CA LEU A 132 24.56 3.83 -29.44
C LEU A 132 24.34 3.82 -27.93
N LYS A 133 25.13 3.01 -27.22
CA LYS A 133 25.18 2.97 -25.76
C LYS A 133 26.20 4.00 -25.27
N ILE A 134 25.73 5.01 -24.57
CA ILE A 134 26.51 6.17 -24.11
C ILE A 134 26.79 6.01 -22.62
N TYR A 135 28.04 5.73 -22.26
CA TYR A 135 28.50 5.62 -20.87
C TYR A 135 28.92 7.00 -20.34
N VAL A 136 28.56 7.33 -19.09
CA VAL A 136 28.80 8.64 -18.47
C VAL A 136 29.63 8.49 -17.19
N PHE A 137 30.50 9.45 -16.86
CA PHE A 137 31.33 9.40 -15.64
C PHE A 137 30.53 9.60 -14.34
N ASN A 138 29.54 10.49 -14.35
CA ASN A 138 28.74 10.82 -13.17
C ASN A 138 27.24 10.56 -13.43
N PRO A 139 26.57 9.68 -12.65
CA PRO A 139 25.17 9.34 -12.88
C PRO A 139 24.20 10.51 -12.71
N VAL A 140 24.56 11.55 -11.93
CA VAL A 140 23.76 12.78 -11.75
C VAL A 140 23.55 13.52 -13.08
N VAL A 141 24.47 13.36 -14.04
CA VAL A 141 24.42 14.07 -15.33
C VAL A 141 23.44 13.39 -16.33
N MET A 142 22.96 12.16 -16.05
CA MET A 142 22.06 11.44 -16.96
C MET A 142 20.74 12.18 -17.22
N THR A 143 20.14 12.78 -16.19
CA THR A 143 18.86 13.50 -16.27
C THR A 143 18.98 14.66 -17.26
N ARG A 144 19.99 15.51 -17.07
CA ARG A 144 20.25 16.68 -17.92
C ARG A 144 20.67 16.29 -19.34
N LEU A 145 21.43 15.20 -19.51
CA LEU A 145 21.79 14.68 -20.83
C LEU A 145 20.56 14.21 -21.62
N ALA A 146 19.62 13.51 -20.97
CA ALA A 146 18.39 13.07 -21.60
C ALA A 146 17.52 14.25 -22.08
N ASP A 147 17.41 15.31 -21.27
CA ASP A 147 16.70 16.55 -21.67
C ASP A 147 17.35 17.22 -22.90
N LEU A 148 18.68 17.38 -22.91
CA LEU A 148 19.41 18.01 -24.03
C LEU A 148 19.29 17.23 -25.35
N LEU A 149 19.28 15.89 -25.27
CA LEU A 149 19.05 14.99 -26.41
C LEU A 149 17.63 15.16 -26.99
N GLN A 150 16.61 15.26 -26.13
CA GLN A 150 15.22 15.45 -26.54
C GLN A 150 14.93 16.85 -27.09
N GLN A 151 15.57 17.89 -26.54
CA GLN A 151 15.48 19.26 -27.03
C GLN A 151 16.07 19.38 -28.45
N GLY A 152 17.12 18.61 -28.75
CA GLY A 152 17.80 18.57 -30.05
C GLY A 152 18.97 19.55 -30.18
N VAL A 153 19.51 20.03 -29.05
CA VAL A 153 20.68 20.93 -28.99
C VAL A 153 21.94 20.23 -29.53
N ILE A 154 22.07 18.92 -29.26
CA ILE A 154 23.18 18.08 -29.67
C ILE A 154 23.04 17.74 -31.16
N MET A 155 24.04 18.08 -31.98
CA MET A 155 24.07 17.84 -33.43
C MET A 155 22.86 18.39 -34.21
N LYS A 156 22.09 19.33 -33.63
CA LYS A 156 20.84 19.88 -34.20
C LYS A 156 19.77 18.82 -34.52
N ARG A 157 19.84 17.62 -33.93
CA ARG A 157 18.90 16.50 -34.14
C ARG A 157 18.25 16.14 -32.81
N LYS A 158 16.92 16.02 -32.80
CA LYS A 158 16.20 15.46 -31.65
C LYS A 158 16.46 13.95 -31.59
N PHE A 159 16.96 13.50 -30.45
CA PHE A 159 17.19 12.10 -30.15
C PHE A 159 16.21 11.66 -29.06
N GLN A 160 15.53 10.54 -29.26
CA GLN A 160 14.74 9.90 -28.22
C GLN A 160 15.70 9.09 -27.32
N PRO A 161 15.89 9.44 -26.03
CA PRO A 161 16.69 8.64 -25.12
C PRO A 161 15.91 7.40 -24.67
N TYR A 162 16.68 6.34 -24.41
CA TYR A 162 16.22 5.06 -23.93
C TYR A 162 16.98 4.67 -22.65
N GLU A 163 16.29 4.01 -21.72
CA GLU A 163 16.74 3.63 -20.36
C GLU A 163 17.26 4.74 -19.43
N ALA A 164 17.26 6.01 -19.85
CA ALA A 164 17.66 7.16 -19.03
C ALA A 164 16.79 7.39 -17.78
N HIS A 165 15.59 6.80 -17.70
CA HIS A 165 14.75 6.82 -16.49
C HIS A 165 15.18 5.78 -15.43
N LEU A 166 15.94 4.75 -15.81
CA LEU A 166 16.41 3.72 -14.88
C LEU A 166 17.55 4.30 -14.04
N GLN A 167 17.39 4.30 -12.71
CA GLN A 167 18.42 4.80 -11.81
C GLN A 167 19.67 3.92 -11.87
N TYR A 168 20.86 4.54 -11.86
CA TYR A 168 22.17 3.88 -11.94
C TYR A 168 22.33 2.62 -11.06
N LEU A 169 21.93 2.67 -9.78
CA LEU A 169 22.01 1.50 -8.89
C LEU A 169 21.07 0.37 -9.31
N LEU A 170 19.91 0.69 -9.90
CA LEU A 170 19.00 -0.31 -10.47
C LEU A 170 19.57 -0.88 -11.78
N GLN A 171 20.15 -0.05 -12.67
CA GLN A 171 20.84 -0.54 -13.88
C GLN A 171 21.91 -1.59 -13.50
N PHE A 172 22.79 -1.26 -12.54
CA PHE A 172 23.79 -2.19 -12.02
C PHE A 172 23.18 -3.47 -11.43
N MET A 173 22.14 -3.36 -10.59
CA MET A 173 21.49 -4.54 -10.00
C MET A 173 20.78 -5.44 -11.04
N VAL A 174 20.32 -4.89 -12.16
CA VAL A 174 19.73 -5.65 -13.28
C VAL A 174 20.82 -6.34 -14.11
N ASP A 175 21.81 -5.58 -14.59
CA ASP A 175 22.87 -6.06 -15.51
C ASP A 175 23.74 -7.18 -14.93
N TYR A 176 23.91 -7.19 -13.61
CA TYR A 176 24.69 -8.17 -12.85
C TYR A 176 23.83 -9.21 -12.12
N ASN A 177 22.50 -9.19 -12.32
CA ASN A 177 21.54 -10.12 -11.72
C ASN A 177 21.60 -10.17 -10.17
N LEU A 178 21.73 -8.99 -9.55
CA LEU A 178 21.82 -8.83 -8.10
C LEU A 178 20.46 -8.45 -7.52
N TYR A 179 20.13 -8.98 -6.34
CA TYR A 179 18.85 -8.77 -5.65
C TYR A 179 19.10 -8.21 -4.24
N GLY A 180 18.22 -7.33 -3.75
CA GLY A 180 18.33 -6.78 -2.40
C GLY A 180 18.11 -7.85 -1.34
N CYS A 181 18.89 -7.79 -0.26
CA CYS A 181 18.94 -8.80 0.80
C CYS A 181 19.28 -10.23 0.30
N ASP A 182 19.89 -10.37 -0.88
CA ASP A 182 20.45 -11.61 -1.43
C ASP A 182 21.99 -11.48 -1.58
N TYR A 183 22.67 -12.57 -1.96
CA TYR A 183 24.14 -12.60 -2.05
C TYR A 183 24.67 -12.16 -3.43
N LEU A 184 25.70 -11.30 -3.40
CA LEU A 184 26.67 -11.16 -4.48
C LEU A 184 27.74 -12.24 -4.29
N ASP A 185 27.89 -13.11 -5.27
CA ASP A 185 28.92 -14.15 -5.37
C ASP A 185 30.03 -13.64 -6.30
N SER A 186 31.20 -13.33 -5.75
CA SER A 186 32.38 -13.00 -6.55
C SER A 186 33.37 -14.17 -6.64
N SER A 187 33.94 -14.36 -7.82
CA SER A 187 35.05 -15.29 -8.07
C SER A 187 36.40 -14.74 -7.62
N LYS A 188 36.51 -13.42 -7.45
CA LYS A 188 37.69 -12.73 -6.92
C LYS A 188 37.26 -11.49 -6.12
N ALA A 189 37.79 -11.34 -4.93
CA ALA A 189 37.69 -10.15 -4.10
C ALA A 189 39.08 -9.85 -3.54
N ILE A 190 39.47 -8.58 -3.50
CA ILE A 190 40.78 -8.15 -2.99
C ILE A 190 40.53 -7.38 -1.70
N PHE A 191 41.18 -7.79 -0.62
CA PHE A 191 40.93 -7.30 0.73
C PHE A 191 41.86 -6.13 1.06
N ARG A 192 41.32 -5.01 1.56
CA ARG A 192 42.13 -3.92 2.10
C ARG A 192 42.55 -4.24 3.53
N SER A 193 43.78 -3.89 3.90
CA SER A 193 44.30 -4.12 5.25
C SER A 193 43.87 -3.02 6.24
N PRO A 194 43.90 -3.29 7.58
CA PRO A 194 44.16 -4.58 8.21
C PRO A 194 42.95 -5.52 8.16
N LEU A 195 43.20 -6.81 7.98
CA LEU A 195 42.18 -7.86 8.16
C LEU A 195 41.94 -8.18 9.65
N PRO A 196 40.77 -8.76 10.00
CA PRO A 196 40.57 -9.37 11.31
C PRO A 196 41.64 -10.42 11.63
N GLN A 197 42.16 -10.40 12.85
CA GLN A 197 43.06 -11.43 13.35
C GLN A 197 42.26 -12.69 13.69
N HIS A 198 42.80 -13.87 13.38
CA HIS A 198 42.26 -15.14 13.87
C HIS A 198 42.50 -15.27 15.39
N ASP A 199 41.51 -14.88 16.19
CA ASP A 199 41.50 -15.12 17.63
C ASP A 199 41.34 -16.62 17.92
N GLN A 200 42.26 -17.21 18.69
CA GLN A 200 42.23 -18.61 19.09
C GLN A 200 41.44 -18.85 20.40
N GLY A 201 41.09 -17.81 21.14
CA GLY A 201 40.30 -17.87 22.38
C GLY A 201 38.80 -17.63 22.17
N SER A 202 38.42 -16.87 21.14
CA SER A 202 37.03 -16.67 20.73
C SER A 202 36.59 -17.72 19.72
N ASN A 203 35.40 -18.32 19.93
CA ASN A 203 34.75 -19.24 18.98
C ASN A 203 34.17 -18.49 17.77
N SER A 204 34.96 -17.61 17.14
CA SER A 204 34.53 -16.84 15.97
C SER A 204 34.40 -17.77 14.76
N SER A 205 33.17 -18.10 14.37
CA SER A 205 32.87 -18.88 13.16
C SER A 205 33.01 -18.04 11.88
N HIS A 206 34.04 -17.19 11.84
CA HIS A 206 34.30 -16.20 10.81
C HIS A 206 35.18 -16.84 9.72
N LEU A 207 34.73 -16.78 8.46
CA LEU A 207 35.41 -17.48 7.36
C LEU A 207 36.58 -16.68 6.80
N TRP A 208 36.53 -15.34 6.89
CA TRP A 208 37.52 -14.44 6.31
C TRP A 208 38.31 -13.73 7.42
N HIS A 209 39.59 -14.09 7.55
CA HIS A 209 40.54 -13.55 8.53
C HIS A 209 41.97 -13.63 7.96
N ASN A 210 42.94 -13.02 8.64
CA ASN A 210 44.34 -12.94 8.19
C ASN A 210 44.97 -14.31 7.81
N ALA A 211 44.59 -15.40 8.48
CA ALA A 211 45.07 -16.75 8.16
C ALA A 211 44.28 -17.53 7.09
N SER A 212 43.15 -17.02 6.57
CA SER A 212 42.36 -17.69 5.50
C SER A 212 42.41 -16.96 4.16
N VAL A 213 42.68 -15.65 4.15
CA VAL A 213 42.92 -14.86 2.93
C VAL A 213 44.42 -14.95 2.55
N PRO A 214 44.79 -15.48 1.38
CA PRO A 214 46.19 -15.50 0.94
C PRO A 214 46.72 -14.10 0.60
N ALA A 215 48.01 -13.87 0.82
CA ALA A 215 48.65 -12.56 0.67
C ALA A 215 48.45 -11.90 -0.71
N ASP A 216 48.39 -12.68 -1.79
CA ASP A 216 48.16 -12.17 -3.17
C ASP A 216 46.78 -11.49 -3.35
N PHE A 217 45.86 -11.69 -2.40
CA PHE A 217 44.52 -11.14 -2.36
C PHE A 217 44.38 -10.04 -1.29
N ILE A 218 45.46 -9.62 -0.66
CA ILE A 218 45.51 -8.49 0.27
C ILE A 218 46.14 -7.28 -0.44
N THR A 219 45.71 -6.06 -0.10
CA THR A 219 46.24 -4.82 -0.66
C THR A 219 46.54 -3.78 0.41
N ASP A 220 47.83 -3.43 0.48
CA ASP A 220 48.42 -2.40 1.35
C ASP A 220 48.78 -1.13 0.54
N ASP A 221 48.03 -0.86 -0.53
CA ASP A 221 48.31 0.24 -1.45
C ASP A 221 47.94 1.59 -0.81
N PRO A 222 48.88 2.54 -0.61
CA PRO A 222 48.60 3.81 0.06
C PRO A 222 47.64 4.70 -0.73
N THR A 223 47.34 4.39 -2.00
CA THR A 223 46.30 5.08 -2.78
C THR A 223 44.88 4.56 -2.50
N LEU A 224 44.75 3.36 -1.91
CA LEU A 224 43.49 2.72 -1.57
C LEU A 224 43.45 2.29 -0.09
N PRO A 225 43.57 3.23 0.87
CA PRO A 225 43.47 2.92 2.29
C PRO A 225 42.07 2.38 2.65
N ARG A 226 41.98 1.68 3.77
CA ARG A 226 40.70 1.26 4.37
C ARG A 226 39.90 2.47 4.86
N VAL A 227 38.79 2.76 4.19
CA VAL A 227 37.93 3.92 4.45
C VAL A 227 36.65 3.57 5.24
N SER A 228 36.42 2.30 5.59
CA SER A 228 35.25 1.84 6.33
C SER A 228 35.54 1.35 7.75
N HIS A 229 34.52 1.49 8.60
CA HIS A 229 34.44 0.90 9.95
C HIS A 229 34.00 -0.57 9.94
N CYS A 230 33.51 -1.10 8.81
CA CYS A 230 33.10 -2.50 8.69
C CYS A 230 34.27 -3.46 8.99
N SER A 231 33.98 -4.65 9.53
CA SER A 231 35.02 -5.62 9.93
C SER A 231 35.97 -6.03 8.79
N ILE A 232 35.45 -6.07 7.57
CA ILE A 232 36.16 -6.38 6.33
C ILE A 232 35.87 -5.27 5.30
N GLU A 233 36.88 -4.90 4.52
CA GLU A 233 36.74 -4.04 3.35
C GLU A 233 37.36 -4.73 2.12
N VAL A 234 36.64 -4.76 1.00
CA VAL A 234 37.07 -5.42 -0.24
C VAL A 234 36.84 -4.56 -1.48
N ASP A 235 37.71 -4.73 -2.47
CA ASP A 235 37.57 -4.27 -3.84
C ASP A 235 37.17 -5.45 -4.75
N ILE A 236 36.13 -5.26 -5.55
CA ILE A 236 35.60 -6.25 -6.50
C ILE A 236 35.50 -5.58 -7.87
N CYS A 237 36.02 -6.21 -8.92
CA CYS A 237 35.82 -5.72 -10.28
C CYS A 237 34.54 -6.34 -10.89
N VAL A 238 33.80 -5.59 -11.70
CA VAL A 238 32.53 -6.07 -12.29
C VAL A 238 32.63 -7.42 -13.01
N GLN A 239 33.74 -7.71 -13.71
CA GLN A 239 33.93 -8.97 -14.44
C GLN A 239 34.05 -10.22 -13.55
N ASP A 240 34.36 -10.05 -12.26
CA ASP A 240 34.56 -11.16 -11.31
C ASP A 240 33.23 -11.64 -10.68
N ILE A 241 32.15 -10.87 -10.84
CA ILE A 241 30.79 -11.15 -10.31
C ILE A 241 30.16 -12.33 -11.05
N VAL A 242 29.81 -13.39 -10.31
CA VAL A 242 29.34 -14.67 -10.86
C VAL A 242 27.82 -14.69 -11.09
N ASN A 243 27.03 -13.93 -10.31
CA ASN A 243 25.56 -13.88 -10.41
C ASN A 243 25.04 -13.65 -11.84
N ARG A 244 25.74 -12.82 -12.62
CA ARG A 244 25.44 -12.51 -14.02
C ARG A 244 25.35 -13.76 -14.89
N LYS A 245 26.20 -14.78 -14.64
CA LYS A 245 26.27 -16.04 -15.41
C LYS A 245 25.04 -16.95 -15.21
N MET A 246 24.15 -16.61 -14.29
CA MET A 246 22.85 -17.29 -14.13
C MET A 246 21.81 -16.81 -15.16
N VAL A 247 21.98 -15.61 -15.72
CA VAL A 247 21.14 -15.08 -16.79
C VAL A 247 21.63 -15.62 -18.12
N LYS A 248 20.69 -16.02 -18.98
CA LYS A 248 20.96 -16.45 -20.37
C LYS A 248 20.17 -15.59 -21.34
N GLU A 249 20.78 -15.30 -22.46
CA GLU A 249 20.15 -14.60 -23.58
C GLU A 249 19.00 -15.44 -24.16
N ARG A 250 17.88 -14.79 -24.44
CA ARG A 250 16.70 -15.35 -25.10
C ARG A 250 16.54 -14.62 -26.42
N GLN A 251 17.25 -15.08 -27.45
CA GLN A 251 17.20 -14.48 -28.80
C GLN A 251 15.90 -14.89 -29.50
N VAL A 252 14.79 -14.32 -29.04
CA VAL A 252 13.42 -14.69 -29.49
C VAL A 252 12.92 -13.70 -30.54
N HIS A 253 12.82 -12.42 -30.20
CA HIS A 253 12.11 -11.40 -31.00
C HIS A 253 12.85 -10.88 -32.25
N HIS A 254 14.02 -11.43 -32.57
CA HIS A 254 14.79 -11.04 -33.76
C HIS A 254 14.24 -11.63 -35.07
N GLU A 255 13.45 -12.70 -34.96
CA GLU A 255 12.70 -13.36 -36.02
C GLU A 255 11.43 -13.97 -35.38
N PHE A 256 10.52 -14.56 -36.15
CA PHE A 256 9.31 -15.22 -35.62
C PHE A 256 9.60 -16.61 -34.99
N ILE A 257 10.63 -16.70 -34.14
CA ILE A 257 11.17 -17.97 -33.60
C ILE A 257 10.18 -18.73 -32.72
N GLU A 258 9.29 -18.02 -32.01
CA GLU A 258 8.23 -18.65 -31.21
C GLU A 258 7.34 -19.61 -32.05
N ARG A 259 7.22 -19.35 -33.38
CA ARG A 259 6.54 -20.22 -34.36
C ARG A 259 7.18 -21.58 -34.56
N THR A 260 8.50 -21.65 -34.39
CA THR A 260 9.28 -22.89 -34.57
C THR A 260 9.61 -23.57 -33.25
N SER A 261 9.68 -22.80 -32.16
CA SER A 261 9.97 -23.27 -30.80
C SER A 261 9.19 -22.45 -29.76
N PRO A 262 7.95 -22.86 -29.41
CA PRO A 262 7.20 -22.17 -28.37
C PRO A 262 7.85 -22.35 -27.00
N ILE A 263 7.72 -21.35 -26.13
CA ILE A 263 8.34 -21.35 -24.81
C ILE A 263 7.59 -22.32 -23.88
N PRO A 264 8.25 -23.28 -23.20
CA PRO A 264 7.58 -24.21 -22.30
C PRO A 264 6.85 -23.51 -21.14
N SER A 265 5.60 -23.89 -20.88
CA SER A 265 4.74 -23.29 -19.87
C SER A 265 5.23 -23.43 -18.41
N ASP A 266 6.11 -24.39 -18.13
CA ASP A 266 6.81 -24.53 -16.84
C ASP A 266 7.93 -23.48 -16.63
N LEU A 267 8.33 -22.72 -17.66
CA LEU A 267 9.49 -21.83 -17.61
C LEU A 267 9.19 -20.52 -16.87
N LYS A 268 9.77 -20.37 -15.68
CA LYS A 268 9.55 -19.21 -14.80
C LYS A 268 10.56 -18.09 -15.10
N PHE A 269 10.14 -17.11 -15.89
CA PHE A 269 10.95 -15.92 -16.26
C PHE A 269 11.46 -15.09 -15.07
N VAL A 270 10.71 -15.02 -13.97
CA VAL A 270 11.07 -14.25 -12.77
C VAL A 270 11.89 -15.13 -11.81
N TYR A 271 13.22 -15.08 -11.94
CA TYR A 271 14.13 -15.92 -11.15
C TYR A 271 13.95 -15.79 -9.63
N SER A 272 13.66 -14.59 -9.10
CA SER A 272 13.43 -14.35 -7.66
C SER A 272 12.22 -15.11 -7.10
N MET A 273 11.19 -15.36 -7.92
CA MET A 273 10.04 -16.20 -7.52
C MET A 273 10.42 -17.67 -7.29
N ALA A 274 11.56 -18.15 -7.82
CA ALA A 274 11.98 -19.53 -7.63
C ALA A 274 12.37 -19.84 -6.18
N GLY A 275 12.91 -18.87 -5.43
CA GLY A 275 13.16 -19.00 -3.98
C GLY A 275 11.85 -19.13 -3.21
N LEU A 276 10.98 -18.13 -3.36
CA LEU A 276 9.67 -18.10 -2.70
C LEU A 276 8.81 -19.35 -3.02
N TRP A 277 8.84 -19.85 -4.26
CA TRP A 277 8.12 -21.06 -4.63
C TRP A 277 8.71 -22.33 -3.98
N LYS A 278 10.04 -22.43 -3.85
CA LYS A 278 10.68 -23.53 -3.09
C LYS A 278 10.23 -23.50 -1.63
N ASP A 279 10.16 -22.33 -0.99
CA ASP A 279 9.79 -22.23 0.42
C ASP A 279 8.28 -22.39 0.68
N GLU A 280 7.43 -21.91 -0.22
CA GLU A 280 6.00 -22.26 -0.26
C GLU A 280 5.80 -23.78 -0.38
N THR A 281 6.54 -24.43 -1.29
CA THR A 281 6.54 -25.90 -1.47
C THR A 281 6.95 -26.62 -0.20
N LYS A 282 8.10 -26.26 0.40
CA LYS A 282 8.57 -26.78 1.70
C LYS A 282 7.51 -26.59 2.80
N ARG A 283 6.90 -25.40 2.89
CA ARG A 283 5.89 -25.08 3.93
C ARG A 283 4.64 -25.94 3.78
N ARG A 284 4.14 -26.15 2.56
CA ARG A 284 2.99 -27.02 2.31
C ARG A 284 3.32 -28.49 2.55
N GLN A 285 4.49 -28.98 2.12
CA GLN A 285 4.94 -30.35 2.42
C GLN A 285 5.04 -30.61 3.94
N ARG A 286 5.46 -29.62 4.74
CA ARG A 286 5.44 -29.68 6.22
C ARG A 286 4.04 -29.71 6.83
N GLN A 287 3.02 -29.21 6.12
CA GLN A 287 1.62 -29.20 6.55
C GLN A 287 0.83 -30.42 6.07
N LEU A 288 1.30 -31.10 5.02
CA LEU A 288 0.71 -32.35 4.53
C LEU A 288 0.96 -33.53 5.48
N PRO A 289 0.01 -34.48 5.62
CA PRO A 289 0.24 -35.74 6.30
C PRO A 289 1.41 -36.51 5.66
N LYS A 290 2.23 -37.19 6.48
CA LYS A 290 3.46 -37.89 6.03
C LYS A 290 3.25 -38.81 4.80
N ALA A 291 2.08 -39.45 4.69
CA ALA A 291 1.72 -40.33 3.58
C ALA A 291 1.55 -39.63 2.20
N GLN A 292 1.52 -38.29 2.15
CA GLN A 292 1.29 -37.50 0.94
C GLN A 292 2.48 -36.60 0.55
N GLN A 293 3.60 -36.64 1.28
CA GLN A 293 4.72 -35.70 1.11
C GLN A 293 5.50 -35.87 -0.21
N HIS A 294 5.28 -36.96 -0.95
CA HIS A 294 5.87 -37.20 -2.29
C HIS A 294 5.04 -36.61 -3.45
N ASN A 295 3.80 -36.17 -3.22
CA ASN A 295 2.96 -35.57 -4.26
C ASN A 295 3.23 -34.06 -4.38
N SER A 296 2.84 -33.47 -5.52
CA SER A 296 2.79 -32.00 -5.64
C SER A 296 1.89 -31.41 -4.55
N PRO A 297 2.37 -30.42 -3.78
CA PRO A 297 1.58 -29.81 -2.70
C PRO A 297 0.65 -28.69 -3.18
N PHE A 298 0.45 -28.55 -4.50
CA PHE A 298 -0.46 -27.60 -5.11
C PHE A 298 -1.66 -28.35 -5.73
N PRO A 299 -2.90 -27.87 -5.56
CA PRO A 299 -4.05 -28.45 -6.26
C PRO A 299 -3.89 -28.25 -7.78
N PRO A 300 -4.45 -29.14 -8.63
CA PRO A 300 -4.35 -28.99 -10.09
C PRO A 300 -4.81 -27.62 -10.58
N GLU A 301 -5.88 -27.09 -9.98
CA GLU A 301 -6.45 -25.75 -10.22
C GLU A 301 -5.42 -24.61 -10.10
N ALA A 302 -4.41 -24.74 -9.23
CA ALA A 302 -3.34 -23.75 -9.04
C ALA A 302 -2.12 -23.98 -9.95
N LEU A 303 -2.21 -24.96 -10.87
CA LEU A 303 -1.24 -25.29 -11.91
C LEU A 303 -1.83 -25.18 -13.32
N VAL A 304 -3.15 -24.94 -13.45
CA VAL A 304 -3.78 -24.58 -14.73
C VAL A 304 -3.29 -23.18 -15.12
N SER A 305 -2.85 -23.01 -16.37
CA SER A 305 -2.49 -21.70 -16.88
C SER A 305 -3.72 -20.80 -16.96
N MET A 306 -3.57 -19.53 -16.52
CA MET A 306 -4.61 -18.51 -16.66
C MET A 306 -4.74 -17.99 -18.10
N SER A 307 -3.95 -18.51 -19.04
CA SER A 307 -4.18 -18.40 -20.49
C SER A 307 -5.38 -19.26 -20.90
N ALA A 308 -6.58 -18.85 -20.50
CA ALA A 308 -7.81 -19.44 -21.00
C ALA A 308 -7.88 -19.24 -22.52
N ASP A 309 -8.21 -20.30 -23.26
CA ASP A 309 -8.73 -20.17 -24.62
C ASP A 309 -10.26 -20.01 -24.53
N PRO A 310 -10.82 -18.80 -24.68
CA PRO A 310 -12.23 -18.56 -24.35
C PRO A 310 -13.15 -18.82 -25.54
N ARG A 311 -12.60 -18.89 -26.76
CA ARG A 311 -13.34 -18.76 -28.04
C ARG A 311 -14.24 -19.96 -28.33
N ASP A 312 -13.89 -21.15 -27.87
CA ASP A 312 -14.64 -22.40 -28.11
C ASP A 312 -15.96 -22.53 -27.32
N SER A 313 -16.25 -21.62 -26.39
CA SER A 313 -17.39 -21.78 -25.46
C SER A 313 -18.67 -21.02 -25.86
N GLN A 314 -18.56 -19.81 -26.39
CA GLN A 314 -19.68 -18.98 -26.89
C GLN A 314 -19.19 -17.96 -27.93
N PRO A 315 -19.97 -17.65 -28.99
CA PRO A 315 -19.66 -16.57 -29.93
C PRO A 315 -20.04 -15.19 -29.34
N GLN A 316 -19.33 -14.76 -28.29
CA GLN A 316 -19.51 -13.42 -27.70
C GLN A 316 -18.61 -12.40 -28.39
N GLY A 317 -19.10 -11.84 -29.49
CA GLY A 317 -18.47 -10.67 -30.11
C GLY A 317 -18.76 -9.38 -29.36
N TRP A 318 -17.82 -8.43 -29.34
CA TRP A 318 -18.06 -7.09 -28.77
C TRP A 318 -18.94 -6.23 -29.70
N ILE A 319 -19.56 -5.18 -29.15
CA ILE A 319 -20.55 -4.33 -29.85
C ILE A 319 -20.06 -3.81 -31.22
N HIS A 320 -18.79 -3.40 -31.30
CA HIS A 320 -18.16 -2.89 -32.53
C HIS A 320 -17.27 -3.91 -33.24
N GLU A 321 -17.29 -5.19 -32.86
CA GLU A 321 -16.31 -6.15 -33.39
C GLU A 321 -16.47 -6.40 -34.89
N GLN A 322 -17.70 -6.48 -35.40
CA GLN A 322 -17.92 -6.65 -36.85
C GLN A 322 -17.43 -5.43 -37.65
N GLU A 323 -17.63 -4.21 -37.12
CA GLU A 323 -17.09 -2.96 -37.67
C GLU A 323 -15.55 -2.99 -37.68
N TYR A 324 -14.94 -3.39 -36.56
CA TYR A 324 -13.49 -3.46 -36.39
C TYR A 324 -12.84 -4.59 -37.23
N GLN A 325 -13.48 -5.74 -37.39
CA GLN A 325 -13.04 -6.81 -38.29
C GLN A 325 -13.08 -6.31 -39.75
N GLN A 326 -14.14 -5.62 -40.17
CA GLN A 326 -14.23 -5.04 -41.52
C GLN A 326 -13.19 -3.93 -41.74
N ASP A 327 -12.97 -3.05 -40.77
CA ASP A 327 -11.94 -2.00 -40.85
C ASP A 327 -10.51 -2.59 -40.88
N ILE A 328 -10.24 -3.68 -40.15
CA ILE A 328 -8.95 -4.39 -40.23
C ILE A 328 -8.78 -5.06 -41.60
N GLN A 329 -9.81 -5.70 -42.15
CA GLN A 329 -9.76 -6.22 -43.52
C GLN A 329 -9.50 -5.10 -44.54
N ASN A 330 -10.14 -3.94 -44.39
CA ASN A 330 -9.89 -2.75 -45.21
C ASN A 330 -8.46 -2.20 -45.06
N LEU A 331 -7.82 -2.34 -43.89
CA LEU A 331 -6.41 -1.98 -43.68
C LEU A 331 -5.47 -3.01 -44.33
N ILE A 332 -5.71 -4.31 -44.14
CA ILE A 332 -4.92 -5.40 -44.74
C ILE A 332 -4.96 -5.31 -46.27
N CYS A 333 -6.12 -5.07 -46.87
CA CYS A 333 -6.26 -4.90 -48.32
C CYS A 333 -5.53 -3.66 -48.86
N LYS A 334 -5.41 -2.58 -48.07
CA LYS A 334 -4.60 -1.40 -48.45
C LYS A 334 -3.12 -1.69 -48.35
N GLU A 335 -2.68 -2.27 -47.23
CA GLU A 335 -1.28 -2.63 -47.01
C GLU A 335 -0.79 -3.67 -48.03
N ALA A 336 -1.66 -4.59 -48.47
CA ALA A 336 -1.39 -5.52 -49.57
C ALA A 336 -1.30 -4.83 -50.94
N ALA A 337 -2.08 -3.76 -51.19
CA ALA A 337 -1.98 -2.97 -52.42
C ALA A 337 -0.70 -2.10 -52.45
N ASP A 338 -0.29 -1.55 -51.30
CA ASP A 338 0.94 -0.74 -51.13
C ASP A 338 2.25 -1.56 -51.29
N LEU A 339 2.17 -2.87 -51.55
CA LEU A 339 3.31 -3.80 -51.69
C LEU A 339 3.57 -4.27 -53.13
N ASP A 340 2.81 -3.78 -54.13
CA ASP A 340 2.99 -4.07 -55.57
C ASP A 340 3.13 -5.57 -55.93
N GLY A 341 2.55 -6.47 -55.12
CA GLY A 341 2.58 -7.92 -55.35
C GLY A 341 3.82 -8.65 -54.82
N ALA A 342 4.58 -8.06 -53.90
CA ALA A 342 5.64 -8.78 -53.18
C ALA A 342 5.07 -9.84 -52.21
N ASP A 343 5.41 -11.11 -52.40
CA ASP A 343 5.02 -12.22 -51.51
C ASP A 343 5.73 -12.14 -50.14
N VAL A 344 5.06 -11.51 -49.17
CA VAL A 344 5.54 -11.41 -47.78
C VAL A 344 5.27 -12.72 -47.04
N SER A 345 6.33 -13.41 -46.64
CA SER A 345 6.28 -14.64 -45.82
C SER A 345 7.02 -14.44 -44.49
N PHE A 346 6.77 -15.32 -43.51
CA PHE A 346 7.47 -15.28 -42.21
C PHE A 346 8.99 -15.42 -42.33
N GLU A 347 9.47 -16.07 -43.40
CA GLU A 347 10.88 -16.36 -43.68
C GLU A 347 11.52 -15.32 -44.62
N THR A 348 10.72 -14.40 -45.21
CA THR A 348 11.21 -13.32 -46.10
C THR A 348 10.94 -11.91 -45.57
N PHE A 349 10.12 -11.76 -44.52
CA PHE A 349 9.79 -10.45 -43.93
C PHE A 349 10.96 -9.82 -43.19
N VAL A 350 11.66 -10.59 -42.35
CA VAL A 350 12.93 -10.16 -41.78
C VAL A 350 13.99 -10.29 -42.87
N LYS A 351 14.60 -9.18 -43.27
CA LYS A 351 15.71 -9.22 -44.23
C LYS A 351 16.81 -10.10 -43.65
N PRO A 352 17.40 -11.04 -44.42
CA PRO A 352 18.60 -11.72 -43.98
C PRO A 352 19.67 -10.65 -43.69
N PRO A 353 20.46 -10.80 -42.62
CA PRO A 353 21.50 -9.83 -42.33
C PRO A 353 22.44 -9.72 -43.53
N GLU A 354 22.69 -8.48 -43.97
CA GLU A 354 23.93 -8.14 -44.66
C GLU A 354 25.12 -8.62 -43.80
N PRO A 355 26.35 -8.78 -44.32
CA PRO A 355 27.49 -9.21 -43.51
C PRO A 355 27.84 -8.18 -42.44
N GLU A 356 27.10 -8.24 -41.32
CA GLU A 356 27.23 -7.34 -40.18
C GLU A 356 28.65 -7.47 -39.61
N PRO A 357 29.32 -6.37 -39.24
CA PRO A 357 30.37 -6.47 -38.23
C PRO A 357 29.78 -7.10 -36.96
N ASP A 358 30.61 -7.75 -36.14
CA ASP A 358 30.17 -8.49 -34.95
C ASP A 358 29.67 -7.56 -33.82
N VAL A 359 28.48 -6.97 -34.03
CA VAL A 359 27.84 -6.02 -33.13
C VAL A 359 27.18 -6.78 -31.99
N SER A 360 27.72 -6.57 -30.79
CA SER A 360 27.21 -7.14 -29.54
C SER A 360 25.73 -6.81 -29.32
N THR A 361 24.96 -7.79 -28.87
CA THR A 361 23.60 -7.54 -28.39
C THR A 361 23.62 -6.77 -27.06
N ILE A 362 22.49 -6.16 -26.67
CA ILE A 362 22.41 -5.38 -25.42
C ILE A 362 22.85 -6.19 -24.20
N LEU A 363 22.43 -7.45 -24.06
CA LEU A 363 22.82 -8.27 -22.92
C LEU A 363 24.34 -8.50 -22.89
N GLN A 364 24.98 -8.64 -24.05
CA GLN A 364 26.42 -8.82 -24.21
C GLN A 364 27.20 -7.52 -23.99
N SER A 365 26.59 -6.35 -24.29
CA SER A 365 27.21 -5.02 -24.15
C SER A 365 27.53 -4.62 -22.70
N VAL A 366 27.01 -5.32 -21.71
CA VAL A 366 27.40 -5.12 -20.29
C VAL A 366 28.91 -5.37 -20.09
N GLU A 367 29.52 -6.11 -21.01
CA GLU A 367 30.91 -6.56 -20.96
C GLU A 367 31.86 -5.70 -21.80
N ASP A 368 31.38 -4.64 -22.47
CA ASP A 368 32.20 -3.76 -23.33
C ASP A 368 33.43 -3.20 -22.59
N LEU A 369 33.24 -2.92 -21.30
CA LEU A 369 34.24 -2.31 -20.42
C LEU A 369 35.12 -3.35 -19.71
N TYR A 370 34.90 -4.66 -19.94
CA TYR A 370 35.77 -5.69 -19.38
C TYR A 370 37.14 -5.63 -20.07
N PRO A 371 38.27 -5.76 -19.35
CA PRO A 371 39.61 -5.65 -19.94
C PRO A 371 39.86 -6.53 -21.18
N SER A 372 39.22 -7.70 -21.26
CA SER A 372 39.30 -8.63 -22.39
C SER A 372 38.67 -8.11 -23.69
N LYS A 373 37.61 -7.29 -23.61
CA LYS A 373 36.94 -6.66 -24.77
C LYS A 373 37.47 -5.24 -25.02
N LEU A 374 37.78 -4.51 -23.94
CA LEU A 374 38.20 -3.12 -23.97
C LEU A 374 39.62 -2.93 -24.55
N MET A 375 40.58 -3.76 -24.16
CA MET A 375 42.00 -3.60 -24.57
C MET A 375 42.21 -3.85 -26.08
N PRO A 376 41.61 -4.89 -26.73
CA PRO A 376 41.65 -5.02 -28.19
C PRO A 376 40.95 -3.86 -28.90
N ALA A 377 39.79 -3.43 -28.39
CA ALA A 377 39.02 -2.29 -28.91
C ALA A 377 39.62 -0.90 -28.55
N LEU A 378 40.89 -0.88 -28.14
CA LEU A 378 41.75 0.29 -27.98
C LEU A 378 43.06 0.18 -28.80
N GLY A 379 43.29 -0.93 -29.51
CA GLY A 379 44.41 -1.05 -30.46
C GLY A 379 45.80 -1.18 -29.81
N LEU A 380 45.95 -1.97 -28.74
CA LEU A 380 47.21 -2.10 -27.97
C LEU A 380 47.97 -3.42 -28.21
N PRO A 381 48.92 -3.47 -29.17
CA PRO A 381 50.00 -4.47 -29.24
C PRO A 381 51.31 -3.95 -28.59
N PRO A 382 52.31 -4.81 -28.28
CA PRO A 382 53.46 -4.46 -27.43
C PRO A 382 54.51 -3.50 -28.03
N LYS A 383 54.34 -3.02 -29.27
CA LYS A 383 55.10 -1.92 -29.88
C LYS A 383 54.16 -1.13 -30.79
N LEU A 384 54.34 0.20 -30.83
CA LEU A 384 53.42 1.13 -31.48
C LEU A 384 54.23 2.25 -32.15
N ASP A 385 54.02 2.44 -33.46
CA ASP A 385 54.49 3.61 -34.20
C ASP A 385 53.29 4.54 -34.46
N ASN A 386 53.52 5.85 -34.40
CA ASN A 386 52.46 6.86 -34.41
C ASN A 386 52.30 7.54 -35.78
N SER A 387 51.07 7.73 -36.22
CA SER A 387 50.70 8.79 -37.16
C SER A 387 49.37 9.43 -36.76
N VAL A 388 49.41 10.67 -36.30
CA VAL A 388 48.24 11.45 -35.90
C VAL A 388 47.64 12.17 -37.11
N LEU A 389 46.32 12.20 -37.21
CA LEU A 389 45.58 13.17 -38.01
C LEU A 389 44.62 13.93 -37.10
N ASP A 390 44.53 15.25 -37.31
CA ASP A 390 43.86 16.20 -36.42
C ASP A 390 42.69 16.87 -37.16
N THR A 391 41.48 16.76 -36.60
CA THR A 391 40.23 17.25 -37.21
C THR A 391 39.32 17.89 -36.16
N ALA A 392 39.83 18.91 -35.48
CA ALA A 392 39.11 19.72 -34.48
C ALA A 392 38.11 20.74 -35.08
N SER A 393 37.44 20.45 -36.21
CA SER A 393 36.71 21.45 -37.01
C SER A 393 35.26 21.08 -37.40
N SER A 394 34.57 20.26 -36.61
CA SER A 394 33.19 19.82 -36.92
C SER A 394 32.25 19.66 -35.72
N ILE A 395 32.41 20.49 -34.68
CA ILE A 395 31.49 20.53 -33.54
C ILE A 395 30.29 21.42 -33.89
N GLU A 396 29.10 20.85 -33.98
CA GLU A 396 27.85 21.58 -34.24
C GLU A 396 26.90 21.51 -33.04
N VAL A 397 26.93 22.56 -32.21
CA VAL A 397 26.05 22.77 -31.06
C VAL A 397 25.44 24.16 -31.15
N ASP A 398 24.15 24.31 -30.87
CA ASP A 398 23.49 25.62 -30.83
C ASP A 398 23.61 26.25 -29.44
N GLU A 399 24.63 27.09 -29.27
CA GLU A 399 24.92 27.77 -28.00
C GLU A 399 23.80 28.76 -27.59
N LYS A 400 23.03 29.30 -28.54
CA LYS A 400 21.94 30.24 -28.23
C LYS A 400 20.74 29.50 -27.67
N ALA A 401 20.36 28.38 -28.30
CA ALA A 401 19.32 27.51 -27.79
C ALA A 401 19.67 26.95 -26.39
N ALA A 402 20.93 26.56 -26.17
CA ALA A 402 21.39 26.03 -24.88
C ALA A 402 21.26 27.03 -23.71
N LEU A 403 21.43 28.34 -23.96
CA LEU A 403 21.36 29.38 -22.95
C LEU A 403 19.94 29.90 -22.69
N GLN A 404 19.07 29.95 -23.71
CA GLN A 404 17.70 30.48 -23.58
C GLN A 404 16.76 29.58 -22.76
N VAL A 405 17.09 28.30 -22.59
CA VAL A 405 16.29 27.32 -21.81
C VAL A 405 16.12 27.70 -20.32
N GLN A 406 16.88 28.67 -19.79
CA GLN A 406 16.80 29.08 -18.39
C GLN A 406 15.78 30.21 -18.09
N GLU A 407 15.19 30.88 -19.08
CA GLU A 407 14.36 32.08 -18.84
C GLU A 407 12.84 31.89 -19.04
N GLU A 408 12.36 30.90 -19.83
CA GLU A 408 10.92 30.73 -20.10
C GLU A 408 10.19 29.66 -19.25
N ASP A 409 10.86 28.57 -18.83
CA ASP A 409 10.23 27.49 -18.02
C ASP A 409 10.29 27.81 -16.51
N GLY A 410 9.57 28.84 -16.06
CA GLY A 410 9.52 29.31 -14.66
C GLY A 410 8.87 28.35 -13.63
N VAL A 411 8.84 27.04 -13.87
CA VAL A 411 8.19 26.02 -13.01
C VAL A 411 9.08 24.76 -12.88
N TYR A 412 10.33 24.96 -12.46
CA TYR A 412 11.16 23.87 -11.94
C TYR A 412 10.81 23.63 -10.45
N PRO A 413 10.51 22.41 -10.02
CA PRO A 413 10.48 22.06 -8.59
C PRO A 413 11.87 22.26 -7.96
N GLU A 414 11.92 22.58 -6.68
CA GLU A 414 13.14 22.82 -5.88
C GLU A 414 14.04 21.57 -5.69
N ASP A 415 13.72 20.45 -6.35
CA ASP A 415 14.47 19.20 -6.34
C ASP A 415 15.55 19.18 -7.47
N SER A 416 16.35 20.24 -7.59
CA SER A 416 17.36 20.36 -8.66
C SER A 416 18.70 19.71 -8.29
N ASP A 417 19.19 18.82 -9.17
CA ASP A 417 20.54 18.22 -9.08
C ASP A 417 21.67 19.28 -9.03
N GLU A 418 21.40 20.49 -9.52
CA GLU A 418 22.31 21.64 -9.56
C GLU A 418 22.85 22.03 -8.18
N GLU A 419 22.01 22.01 -7.14
CA GLU A 419 22.42 22.31 -5.75
C GLU A 419 23.39 21.26 -5.20
N THR A 420 23.17 19.98 -5.57
CA THR A 420 24.07 18.87 -5.20
C THR A 420 25.40 19.00 -5.95
N PHE A 421 25.37 19.42 -7.23
CA PHE A 421 26.57 19.61 -8.04
C PHE A 421 27.41 20.82 -7.59
N GLN A 422 26.79 21.88 -7.09
CA GLN A 422 27.48 23.04 -6.49
C GLN A 422 28.23 22.66 -5.21
N LYS A 423 27.57 21.97 -4.27
CA LYS A 423 28.18 21.48 -3.01
C LYS A 423 29.33 20.49 -3.23
N ILE A 424 29.29 19.73 -4.33
CA ILE A 424 30.40 18.88 -4.77
C ILE A 424 31.60 19.71 -5.28
N ASN A 425 31.41 20.94 -5.79
CA ASN A 425 32.55 21.78 -6.22
C ASN A 425 33.21 22.50 -5.02
N GLU A 426 32.42 22.98 -4.05
CA GLU A 426 32.91 23.67 -2.84
C GLU A 426 33.92 22.80 -2.04
N THR A 427 33.71 21.49 -2.03
CA THR A 427 34.56 20.49 -1.36
C THR A 427 35.84 20.10 -2.12
N ASN A 428 36.15 20.71 -3.28
CA ASN A 428 37.35 20.42 -4.08
C ASN A 428 38.38 21.58 -4.13
N LEU A 429 38.25 22.60 -3.27
CA LEU A 429 39.26 23.64 -3.08
C LEU A 429 40.23 23.26 -1.95
N PRO A 430 41.56 23.25 -2.16
CA PRO A 430 42.52 23.21 -1.06
C PRO A 430 42.43 24.53 -0.30
N GLY A 431 42.33 24.47 1.02
CA GLY A 431 42.20 25.66 1.86
C GLY A 431 43.51 26.45 1.95
N ASP A 432 43.42 27.75 1.74
CA ASP A 432 44.43 28.72 2.16
C ASP A 432 43.75 29.76 3.06
N HIS A 433 44.30 29.98 4.25
CA HIS A 433 43.82 31.02 5.16
C HIS A 433 44.55 32.32 4.86
N ASP A 434 43.84 33.36 4.45
CA ASP A 434 44.29 34.71 4.76
C ASP A 434 43.13 35.69 4.98
N ALA A 435 43.36 36.68 5.82
CA ALA A 435 42.34 37.60 6.30
C ALA A 435 42.67 39.05 5.92
N GLN A 436 41.83 39.66 5.08
CA GLN A 436 41.85 41.11 4.90
C GLN A 436 40.47 41.67 4.54
N ALA A 437 39.97 42.56 5.40
CA ALA A 437 38.76 43.32 5.15
C ALA A 437 39.11 44.65 4.48
N HIS A 438 38.33 45.09 3.49
CA HIS A 438 38.15 46.52 3.27
C HIS A 438 36.75 46.89 2.76
N SER A 439 36.17 47.86 3.46
CA SER A 439 34.86 48.46 3.24
C SER A 439 34.70 49.20 1.91
N ARG A 440 33.47 49.19 1.37
CA ARG A 440 32.90 50.38 0.71
C ARG A 440 31.47 50.63 1.19
N SER A 441 31.19 51.88 1.54
CA SER A 441 29.85 52.40 1.82
C SER A 441 29.14 52.82 0.53
N PRO A 442 27.82 53.04 0.61
CA PRO A 442 27.37 54.41 0.37
C PRO A 442 26.45 54.93 1.49
N ALA A 443 26.21 56.24 1.49
CA ALA A 443 25.20 56.89 2.32
C ALA A 443 24.28 57.72 1.41
N GLU A 444 22.99 57.82 1.75
CA GLU A 444 22.43 59.12 2.15
C GLU A 444 21.04 59.01 2.82
N ARG A 445 20.76 60.04 3.64
CA ARG A 445 19.56 60.33 4.44
C ARG A 445 18.23 60.14 3.65
N ARG A 446 17.07 59.88 4.29
CA ARG A 446 16.39 60.77 5.26
C ARG A 446 15.39 60.09 6.22
N GLN A 447 15.01 60.89 7.21
CA GLN A 447 14.07 60.73 8.33
C GLN A 447 12.81 59.87 8.09
N ALA A 448 12.32 59.27 9.18
CA ALA A 448 11.02 58.60 9.28
C ALA A 448 9.98 59.45 10.05
N GLY A 449 8.70 59.18 9.79
CA GLY A 449 7.52 59.74 10.45
C GLY A 449 6.28 58.89 10.10
N ASP A 450 5.20 59.03 10.88
CA ASP A 450 3.97 58.24 10.77
C ASP A 450 3.30 58.28 9.37
N ASP A 451 2.70 57.17 8.94
CA ASP A 451 1.26 56.94 9.17
C ASP A 451 0.80 55.50 8.87
N THR A 452 -0.35 55.10 9.42
CA THR A 452 -0.92 53.72 9.27
C THR A 452 -2.28 53.70 8.58
N LEU A 453 -2.55 52.69 7.72
CA LEU A 453 -3.85 52.13 7.28
C LEU A 453 -3.60 51.17 6.08
N PRO A 454 -4.55 50.32 5.60
CA PRO A 454 -5.82 49.85 6.19
C PRO A 454 -5.95 48.29 6.19
N PRO A 455 -7.03 47.74 6.80
CA PRO A 455 -7.47 46.36 6.53
C PRO A 455 -8.99 46.23 6.21
N PHE A 456 -9.34 45.69 5.04
CA PHE A 456 -10.70 45.18 4.74
C PHE A 456 -10.66 44.17 3.56
N GLY A 457 -11.50 43.12 3.62
CA GLY A 457 -11.70 42.15 2.53
C GLY A 457 -12.01 40.73 3.01
N GLU A 458 -13.26 40.27 2.83
CA GLU A 458 -13.72 38.90 3.14
C GLU A 458 -13.81 38.01 1.87
N ILE A 459 -14.64 36.95 1.95
CA ILE A 459 -15.26 36.14 0.87
C ILE A 459 -14.48 34.86 0.50
N PRO A 460 -15.12 33.67 0.34
CA PRO A 460 -16.31 33.12 1.01
C PRO A 460 -16.03 31.72 1.65
N GLY A 461 -17.05 31.04 2.22
CA GLY A 461 -17.05 29.57 2.25
C GLY A 461 -17.69 28.84 3.44
N VAL A 462 -17.81 29.45 4.63
CA VAL A 462 -18.34 28.78 5.83
C VAL A 462 -19.73 29.34 6.19
N ALA A 463 -20.76 28.51 6.02
CA ALA A 463 -22.13 28.87 6.37
C ALA A 463 -22.41 28.61 7.86
N PHE A 464 -22.78 29.65 8.61
CA PHE A 464 -23.24 29.54 9.99
C PHE A 464 -24.75 29.31 10.06
N SER A 465 -25.19 28.25 10.75
CA SER A 465 -26.61 27.95 10.96
C SER A 465 -27.23 28.84 12.04
N VAL A 466 -28.17 29.69 11.68
CA VAL A 466 -28.92 30.54 12.62
C VAL A 466 -30.15 29.81 13.15
N LEU A 467 -30.26 29.63 14.48
CA LEU A 467 -31.50 29.22 15.14
C LEU A 467 -32.21 30.42 15.78
N LYS A 468 -33.48 30.63 15.39
CA LYS A 468 -34.34 31.68 15.96
C LYS A 468 -35.04 31.20 17.23
N SER A 469 -34.34 31.23 18.36
CA SER A 469 -34.92 31.09 19.70
C SER A 469 -34.09 31.88 20.71
N GLY A 470 -34.65 32.98 21.22
CA GLY A 470 -33.90 34.05 21.92
C GLY A 470 -33.37 33.73 23.33
N GLU A 471 -33.59 32.53 23.86
CA GLU A 471 -32.96 32.05 25.10
C GLU A 471 -32.40 30.63 24.91
N GLY A 472 -31.16 30.43 25.33
CA GLY A 472 -30.55 29.11 25.49
C GLY A 472 -30.69 28.58 26.93
N PRO A 473 -30.47 27.29 27.18
CA PRO A 473 -30.57 26.71 28.52
C PRO A 473 -29.50 27.29 29.46
N LYS A 474 -29.94 27.98 30.52
CA LYS A 474 -29.07 28.47 31.60
C LYS A 474 -28.59 27.30 32.46
N ILE A 475 -27.52 26.64 32.01
CA ILE A 475 -26.74 25.73 32.86
C ILE A 475 -26.03 26.61 33.91
N PRO A 476 -26.18 26.36 35.21
CA PRO A 476 -25.44 27.08 36.23
C PRO A 476 -23.96 26.68 36.16
N VAL A 477 -23.11 27.59 35.70
CA VAL A 477 -21.66 27.43 35.76
C VAL A 477 -21.24 27.70 37.20
N THR A 478 -20.74 26.69 37.89
CA THR A 478 -20.09 26.86 39.21
C THR A 478 -18.69 27.44 39.03
N ASP A 479 -18.21 28.20 40.02
CA ASP A 479 -16.88 28.80 39.95
C ASP A 479 -15.77 27.75 39.78
N ASP A 480 -15.92 26.55 40.35
CA ASP A 480 -15.04 25.39 40.14
C ASP A 480 -14.83 25.06 38.64
N LEU A 481 -15.86 25.26 37.81
CA LEU A 481 -15.85 24.96 36.39
C LEU A 481 -15.24 26.11 35.57
N LEU A 482 -15.36 27.35 36.06
CA LEU A 482 -14.63 28.51 35.53
C LEU A 482 -13.13 28.44 35.84
N ASP A 483 -12.76 28.07 37.06
CA ASP A 483 -11.34 27.94 37.44
C ASP A 483 -10.71 26.71 36.76
N ALA A 484 -11.43 25.58 36.58
CA ALA A 484 -10.97 24.48 35.74
C ALA A 484 -10.76 24.92 34.27
N ALA A 485 -11.65 25.72 33.70
CA ALA A 485 -11.50 26.26 32.35
C ALA A 485 -10.33 27.28 32.22
N VAL A 486 -9.91 27.90 33.33
CA VAL A 486 -8.72 28.76 33.40
C VAL A 486 -7.44 27.91 33.53
N ASP A 487 -7.44 26.85 34.35
CA ASP A 487 -6.29 25.95 34.52
C ASP A 487 -5.96 25.13 33.25
N ASP A 488 -6.98 24.72 32.50
CA ASP A 488 -6.83 24.11 31.16
C ASP A 488 -6.61 25.15 30.04
N GLY A 489 -6.68 26.45 30.34
CA GLY A 489 -6.24 27.53 29.45
C GLY A 489 -7.27 28.02 28.41
N PHE A 490 -8.55 27.70 28.55
CA PHE A 490 -9.61 28.14 27.64
C PHE A 490 -10.04 29.61 27.83
N LEU A 491 -9.60 30.28 28.91
CA LEU A 491 -9.93 31.67 29.22
C LEU A 491 -8.71 32.48 29.69
N CYS A 492 -8.44 33.61 29.03
CA CYS A 492 -7.41 34.57 29.45
C CYS A 492 -8.02 35.68 30.33
N ARG A 493 -7.59 35.81 31.60
CA ARG A 493 -8.01 36.92 32.48
C ARG A 493 -7.20 38.19 32.18
N VAL A 494 -7.88 39.27 31.80
CA VAL A 494 -7.31 40.63 31.76
C VAL A 494 -7.15 41.17 33.19
N PRO A 495 -6.01 41.76 33.58
CA PRO A 495 -5.80 42.25 34.94
C PRO A 495 -6.65 43.49 35.24
N LYS A 496 -7.48 43.42 36.30
CA LYS A 496 -8.27 44.57 36.78
C LYS A 496 -7.39 45.52 37.60
N ARG A 497 -7.43 46.83 37.29
CA ARG A 497 -6.85 47.89 38.13
C ARG A 497 -7.69 48.10 39.40
N HIS A 498 -7.03 48.49 40.49
CA HIS A 498 -7.69 48.94 41.71
C HIS A 498 -8.45 50.26 41.50
N VAL A 499 -9.65 50.35 42.06
CA VAL A 499 -10.31 51.60 42.49
C VAL A 499 -10.93 51.31 43.85
N ALA A 500 -10.92 52.28 44.76
CA ALA A 500 -11.44 52.13 46.12
C ALA A 500 -12.53 53.16 46.42
N SER A 501 -13.52 52.79 47.23
CA SER A 501 -13.78 53.38 48.57
C SER A 501 -15.25 53.32 49.00
N LYS A 502 -15.45 53.35 50.34
CA LYS A 502 -16.69 53.64 51.08
C LYS A 502 -17.77 52.52 51.07
N LEU A 503 -18.11 51.97 52.23
CA LEU A 503 -19.15 52.40 53.22
C LEU A 503 -20.57 52.20 52.66
N ASP A 504 -21.56 51.68 53.41
CA ASP A 504 -21.66 51.55 54.88
C ASP A 504 -22.61 50.40 55.31
N ALA A 505 -22.52 49.98 56.58
CA ALA A 505 -23.58 49.36 57.43
C ALA A 505 -24.42 48.11 56.96
N LYS A 506 -25.08 47.29 57.82
CA LYS A 506 -24.95 46.89 59.25
C LYS A 506 -26.12 45.92 59.61
N ARG A 507 -25.87 44.80 60.33
CA ARG A 507 -26.88 43.89 60.98
C ARG A 507 -27.83 43.11 60.01
N THR A 508 -28.44 41.95 60.32
CA THR A 508 -28.34 40.96 61.43
C THR A 508 -28.80 39.56 60.97
N GLU A 509 -28.55 38.54 61.81
CA GLU A 509 -29.48 37.48 62.32
C GLU A 509 -30.94 37.48 61.78
N THR A 510 -31.68 36.36 61.59
CA THR A 510 -31.48 34.94 62.01
C THR A 510 -32.41 33.97 61.24
N GLU A 511 -32.10 32.67 61.36
CA GLU A 511 -33.01 31.49 61.41
C GLU A 511 -34.07 31.13 60.33
N THR A 512 -34.05 29.83 60.04
CA THR A 512 -34.99 28.90 59.38
C THR A 512 -36.39 28.79 60.04
N PRO A 513 -37.33 27.96 59.53
CA PRO A 513 -37.85 27.74 58.17
C PRO A 513 -39.42 27.85 58.22
N PRO A 514 -40.25 26.86 57.80
CA PRO A 514 -40.50 26.29 56.47
C PRO A 514 -41.91 26.67 55.91
N GLY A 515 -42.24 26.26 54.67
CA GLY A 515 -43.63 25.95 54.29
C GLY A 515 -44.25 26.65 53.06
N SER A 516 -44.98 25.86 52.27
CA SER A 516 -45.96 26.28 51.24
C SER A 516 -47.35 26.54 51.86
N PRO A 517 -48.42 27.05 51.17
CA PRO A 517 -48.59 27.15 49.71
C PRO A 517 -49.38 28.36 49.11
N ALA A 518 -49.45 28.38 47.76
CA ALA A 518 -50.59 28.79 46.90
C ALA A 518 -51.31 30.16 47.01
N SER A 519 -51.20 30.92 45.90
CA SER A 519 -52.31 31.60 45.16
C SER A 519 -52.98 32.87 45.73
N LYS A 520 -52.97 33.97 44.94
CA LYS A 520 -54.19 34.58 44.33
C LYS A 520 -53.98 35.85 43.46
N ARG A 521 -54.81 35.93 42.39
CA ARG A 521 -55.65 37.07 41.90
C ARG A 521 -55.15 38.21 40.97
N LEU A 522 -56.09 38.58 40.05
CA LEU A 522 -56.36 39.91 39.42
C LEU A 522 -55.32 40.46 38.41
N LYS A 523 -55.59 41.36 37.44
CA LYS A 523 -56.75 41.85 36.62
C LYS A 523 -56.17 42.92 35.62
N SER A 524 -56.82 43.48 34.58
CA SER A 524 -57.76 43.08 33.50
C SER A 524 -57.97 44.29 32.53
N SER A 525 -58.75 44.12 31.44
CA SER A 525 -59.38 45.18 30.59
C SER A 525 -58.40 46.10 29.79
N THR A 526 -58.70 46.63 28.59
CA THR A 526 -59.94 46.64 27.76
C THR A 526 -59.63 46.78 26.23
N THR A 527 -60.70 46.78 25.43
CA THR A 527 -60.89 47.09 24.00
C THR A 527 -60.20 48.39 23.47
N GLU A 528 -60.06 48.71 22.15
CA GLU A 528 -60.70 48.20 20.92
C GLU A 528 -59.99 48.57 19.57
N VAL A 529 -60.56 48.10 18.43
CA VAL A 529 -60.36 48.48 16.99
C VAL A 529 -59.08 48.00 16.25
N SER A 530 -59.26 47.71 14.94
CA SER A 530 -58.24 47.40 13.91
C SER A 530 -58.73 47.97 12.56
N PRO A 531 -57.97 47.88 11.45
CA PRO A 531 -58.22 46.73 10.55
C PRO A 531 -57.02 46.19 9.71
N ASP A 532 -57.26 45.03 9.11
CA ASP A 532 -56.75 44.52 7.82
C ASP A 532 -55.25 44.22 7.51
N THR A 533 -54.89 43.06 6.92
CA THR A 533 -55.57 41.74 6.93
C THR A 533 -54.56 40.56 6.90
N ARG A 534 -54.36 39.94 8.06
CA ARG A 534 -53.95 38.53 8.36
C ARG A 534 -53.02 37.72 7.43
N SER A 535 -51.97 37.20 8.06
CA SER A 535 -51.27 35.95 7.72
C SER A 535 -51.58 34.81 8.71
N GLY A 536 -51.11 33.59 8.44
CA GLY A 536 -50.63 32.67 9.49
C GLY A 536 -51.52 31.48 9.87
N ALA A 537 -50.88 30.37 10.23
CA ALA A 537 -51.52 29.09 10.57
C ALA A 537 -51.48 28.77 12.08
N VAL A 538 -52.65 28.37 12.60
CA VAL A 538 -52.92 27.08 13.28
C VAL A 538 -52.14 26.71 14.56
N ASN A 539 -52.84 26.73 15.72
CA ASN A 539 -53.13 25.54 16.57
C ASN A 539 -53.81 25.92 17.91
N PRO A 540 -54.78 25.11 18.40
CA PRO A 540 -55.00 24.91 19.84
C PRO A 540 -55.24 23.42 20.22
N ALA A 541 -55.45 23.12 21.51
CA ALA A 541 -55.51 21.77 22.07
C ALA A 541 -56.84 21.40 22.80
N LEU A 542 -56.89 20.15 23.25
CA LEU A 542 -57.89 19.42 24.06
C LEU A 542 -58.32 20.15 25.37
N ALA A 543 -59.44 19.86 26.06
CA ALA A 543 -60.70 19.11 25.76
C ALA A 543 -61.71 19.14 26.95
N ALA A 544 -62.92 18.59 26.71
CA ALA A 544 -63.79 17.82 27.63
C ALA A 544 -64.86 18.47 28.57
N ARG A 545 -66.12 17.98 28.43
CA ARG A 545 -67.15 17.59 29.45
C ARG A 545 -67.72 18.67 30.41
N SER A 546 -68.95 18.60 30.95
CA SER A 546 -70.09 17.62 30.90
C SER A 546 -71.39 18.21 31.53
N ILE A 547 -72.47 17.39 31.63
CA ILE A 547 -73.70 17.47 32.50
C ILE A 547 -75.04 17.66 31.72
N PRO A 548 -76.20 17.06 32.11
CA PRO A 548 -77.31 16.75 31.18
C PRO A 548 -78.77 17.14 31.59
N LYS A 549 -79.69 17.12 30.60
CA LYS A 549 -81.20 17.13 30.68
C LYS A 549 -81.86 18.31 31.41
N GLY A 550 -83.01 18.86 30.99
CA GLY A 550 -84.01 18.60 29.93
C GLY A 550 -85.35 19.25 30.36
N PRO A 551 -86.54 18.95 29.78
CA PRO A 551 -86.91 18.31 28.50
C PRO A 551 -87.15 19.37 27.36
N GLU A 552 -88.16 19.52 26.47
CA GLU A 552 -89.49 18.92 26.15
C GLU A 552 -89.76 18.82 24.60
N ASP A 553 -90.86 19.40 24.08
CA ASP A 553 -91.61 19.03 22.84
C ASP A 553 -92.22 20.29 22.12
N PRO A 554 -92.94 20.23 20.95
CA PRO A 554 -93.55 19.08 20.25
C PRO A 554 -93.38 18.94 18.70
N HIS A 555 -93.89 17.79 18.21
CA HIS A 555 -94.30 17.31 16.86
C HIS A 555 -94.94 18.26 15.80
N PRO A 556 -95.27 17.82 14.53
CA PRO A 556 -94.95 16.56 13.77
C PRO A 556 -94.64 16.63 12.22
N LYS A 557 -93.89 15.62 11.68
CA LYS A 557 -94.03 14.95 10.33
C LYS A 557 -93.85 15.78 9.01
N THR A 558 -93.48 15.25 7.81
CA THR A 558 -93.09 13.91 7.27
C THR A 558 -92.29 14.00 5.94
N ASN A 559 -91.54 12.94 5.56
CA ASN A 559 -91.16 12.50 4.18
C ASN A 559 -90.15 13.33 3.34
N SER A 560 -89.39 12.79 2.35
CA SER A 560 -88.97 11.40 2.02
C SER A 560 -87.93 11.25 0.86
N PHE A 561 -87.00 10.28 1.01
CA PHE A 561 -86.49 9.29 0.01
C PHE A 561 -85.59 9.62 -1.24
N VAL A 562 -84.39 8.99 -1.25
CA VAL A 562 -83.82 8.01 -2.24
C VAL A 562 -83.75 8.31 -3.77
N SER A 563 -82.56 8.14 -4.41
CA SER A 563 -82.34 7.41 -5.70
C SER A 563 -80.89 7.37 -6.26
N ARG A 564 -80.70 6.69 -7.40
CA ARG A 564 -79.48 6.56 -8.25
C ARG A 564 -79.62 7.48 -9.53
N THR A 565 -78.97 7.38 -10.71
CA THR A 565 -78.13 6.34 -11.40
C THR A 565 -77.40 6.91 -12.66
N MET A 566 -76.25 6.33 -13.04
CA MET A 566 -75.72 6.08 -14.42
C MET A 566 -75.49 7.17 -15.51
N LEU A 567 -74.34 7.02 -16.21
CA LEU A 567 -74.04 7.08 -17.68
C LEU A 567 -74.13 8.33 -18.59
N SER A 568 -73.01 8.62 -19.30
CA SER A 568 -72.84 8.76 -20.78
C SER A 568 -71.34 9.13 -21.09
N ILE A 569 -70.58 8.71 -22.13
CA ILE A 569 -70.77 8.31 -23.56
C ILE A 569 -70.90 9.56 -24.48
N PRO A 570 -70.03 9.81 -25.51
CA PRO A 570 -69.80 8.93 -26.68
C PRO A 570 -68.32 8.78 -27.17
N SER A 571 -68.13 8.33 -28.43
CA SER A 571 -66.92 7.66 -28.96
C SER A 571 -66.63 7.88 -30.46
N GLY A 572 -65.46 7.42 -30.93
CA GLY A 572 -65.02 7.34 -32.34
C GLY A 572 -63.65 8.00 -32.58
N SER A 573 -62.78 7.58 -33.50
CA SER A 573 -62.65 6.36 -34.35
C SER A 573 -61.17 6.29 -34.86
N SER A 574 -60.65 5.34 -35.66
CA SER A 574 -61.17 4.13 -36.36
C SER A 574 -59.98 3.19 -36.75
N GLU A 575 -60.30 1.95 -37.11
CA GLU A 575 -59.49 1.01 -37.94
C GLU A 575 -58.17 0.40 -37.40
N ALA A 576 -57.77 -0.70 -38.04
CA ALA A 576 -56.66 -1.59 -37.69
C ALA A 576 -56.33 -2.54 -38.86
N ASP A 577 -55.12 -3.10 -38.89
CA ASP A 577 -54.95 -4.50 -39.36
C ASP A 577 -53.79 -5.20 -38.62
N ARG A 578 -53.67 -6.51 -38.84
CA ARG A 578 -52.81 -7.45 -38.11
C ARG A 578 -51.65 -7.90 -38.98
N THR A 579 -50.47 -8.12 -38.37
CA THR A 579 -49.64 -9.31 -38.71
C THR A 579 -48.49 -9.51 -37.71
N THR A 580 -48.51 -10.65 -37.00
CA THR A 580 -47.32 -11.47 -36.71
C THR A 580 -47.77 -12.81 -36.16
N GLY A 581 -47.29 -13.91 -36.74
CA GLY A 581 -47.71 -15.27 -36.37
C GLY A 581 -46.80 -15.91 -35.33
N SER A 582 -47.34 -16.82 -34.53
CA SER A 582 -46.52 -17.73 -33.72
C SER A 582 -45.86 -18.81 -34.60
N PHE A 583 -44.64 -19.22 -34.26
CA PHE A 583 -44.24 -20.61 -34.49
C PHE A 583 -43.53 -21.20 -33.26
N ARG A 584 -43.53 -22.53 -33.19
CA ARG A 584 -43.18 -23.33 -32.02
C ARG A 584 -41.83 -24.04 -32.20
N ALA A 585 -41.13 -24.25 -31.10
CA ALA A 585 -40.42 -25.49 -30.84
C ALA A 585 -40.88 -26.01 -29.46
N GLY A 586 -41.26 -27.27 -29.26
CA GLY A 586 -41.19 -28.44 -30.16
C GLY A 586 -40.06 -29.36 -29.72
N GLY A 587 -40.37 -30.31 -28.84
CA GLY A 587 -39.38 -31.17 -28.22
C GLY A 587 -40.00 -32.43 -27.62
N ASP A 588 -40.25 -33.42 -28.46
CA ASP A 588 -40.43 -34.82 -28.05
C ASP A 588 -40.09 -35.73 -29.25
N ARG A 589 -38.94 -36.44 -29.18
CA ARG A 589 -38.92 -37.91 -29.14
C ARG A 589 -37.54 -38.58 -29.14
N ASP A 590 -37.55 -39.76 -28.54
CA ASP A 590 -36.70 -40.95 -28.76
C ASP A 590 -35.16 -40.85 -28.58
N GLY A 591 -34.67 -41.59 -27.56
CA GLY A 591 -33.25 -41.80 -27.28
C GLY A 591 -33.04 -42.67 -26.03
N ILE A 592 -32.82 -43.98 -26.20
CA ILE A 592 -32.94 -44.98 -25.12
C ILE A 592 -31.63 -45.76 -24.89
N VAL A 593 -31.14 -45.80 -23.64
CA VAL A 593 -30.28 -46.87 -23.04
C VAL A 593 -28.82 -46.95 -23.59
N LYS A 594 -27.72 -47.20 -22.85
CA LYS A 594 -27.44 -48.12 -21.72
C LYS A 594 -26.16 -47.77 -20.90
N ARG A 595 -26.29 -47.80 -19.56
CA ARG A 595 -25.30 -48.18 -18.51
C ARG A 595 -23.77 -48.10 -18.77
N ARG A 596 -23.04 -47.47 -17.81
CA ARG A 596 -22.05 -48.20 -16.98
C ARG A 596 -21.81 -47.62 -15.58
N ASN A 597 -22.09 -48.46 -14.59
CA ASN A 597 -21.57 -48.61 -13.23
C ASN A 597 -20.70 -47.50 -12.58
N SER A 598 -21.15 -47.00 -11.43
CA SER A 598 -20.26 -46.77 -10.27
C SER A 598 -19.96 -48.10 -9.57
N PRO A 599 -18.94 -48.15 -8.68
CA PRO A 599 -19.32 -48.27 -7.27
C PRO A 599 -18.42 -47.54 -6.24
N SER A 600 -18.99 -47.33 -5.06
CA SER A 600 -18.35 -47.23 -3.73
C SER A 600 -17.20 -46.22 -3.50
N THR A 601 -17.52 -45.17 -2.74
CA THR A 601 -16.55 -44.39 -1.95
C THR A 601 -16.31 -44.99 -0.56
N LYS A 602 -15.10 -44.81 -0.03
CA LYS A 602 -14.80 -44.72 1.42
C LYS A 602 -13.94 -43.47 1.61
N ARG A 603 -14.48 -42.34 2.09
CA ARG A 603 -14.79 -42.00 3.50
C ARG A 603 -13.59 -42.01 4.43
N LEU A 604 -13.16 -40.80 4.82
CA LEU A 604 -12.73 -40.30 6.15
C LEU A 604 -12.26 -38.84 5.92
N SER A 605 -12.47 -37.84 6.77
CA SER A 605 -13.53 -37.58 7.76
C SER A 605 -13.37 -36.13 8.25
N HIS A 606 -14.46 -35.35 8.34
CA HIS A 606 -14.46 -34.05 9.01
C HIS A 606 -15.44 -34.06 10.17
N ASP A 607 -14.99 -33.63 11.35
CA ASP A 607 -15.75 -33.74 12.59
C ASP A 607 -16.77 -32.61 12.74
N THR A 608 -17.94 -32.90 13.32
CA THR A 608 -19.03 -31.90 13.48
C THR A 608 -19.72 -32.02 14.84
N GLY A 609 -19.66 -30.92 15.61
CA GLY A 609 -20.10 -30.85 17.01
C GLY A 609 -21.62 -30.82 17.22
N THR A 610 -22.28 -31.96 17.01
CA THR A 610 -23.50 -32.43 17.69
C THR A 610 -24.60 -31.40 18.06
N GLN A 611 -25.72 -31.45 17.34
CA GLN A 611 -27.03 -31.35 18.00
C GLN A 611 -27.66 -32.75 18.11
N LYS A 612 -28.26 -33.07 19.25
CA LYS A 612 -28.87 -34.38 19.50
C LYS A 612 -30.22 -34.48 18.78
N LYS A 613 -30.32 -35.34 17.75
CA LYS A 613 -31.62 -35.89 17.34
C LYS A 613 -32.13 -36.85 18.42
N VAL A 614 -33.43 -36.81 18.70
CA VAL A 614 -34.14 -37.88 19.40
C VAL A 614 -34.47 -38.96 18.39
N SER A 615 -34.19 -40.21 18.72
CA SER A 615 -34.48 -41.37 17.87
C SER A 615 -35.87 -41.92 18.11
N PHE A 616 -36.61 -42.17 17.04
CA PHE A 616 -37.65 -43.20 17.00
C PHE A 616 -37.38 -44.14 15.81
N VAL A 617 -37.91 -45.35 15.90
CA VAL A 617 -37.43 -46.51 15.12
C VAL A 617 -38.29 -46.73 13.89
N ASP A 618 -37.69 -46.64 12.70
CA ASP A 618 -38.27 -47.22 11.49
C ASP A 618 -38.22 -48.75 11.58
N SER A 619 -39.38 -49.40 11.51
CA SER A 619 -39.50 -50.83 11.20
C SER A 619 -39.98 -50.95 9.76
N ALA A 620 -39.07 -51.31 8.87
CA ALA A 620 -39.34 -51.39 7.44
C ALA A 620 -40.23 -52.59 7.07
N LEU A 621 -40.83 -52.54 5.88
CA LEU A 621 -40.49 -53.46 4.77
C LEU A 621 -41.11 -52.96 3.46
N GLY A 622 -40.49 -53.30 2.33
CA GLY A 622 -40.88 -52.75 1.03
C GLY A 622 -40.96 -53.80 -0.08
N ALA A 623 -41.98 -53.66 -0.92
CA ALA A 623 -42.10 -54.17 -2.27
C ALA A 623 -43.01 -53.17 -3.03
N GLY A 624 -42.86 -52.89 -4.32
CA GLY A 624 -42.08 -53.62 -5.34
C GLY A 624 -43.01 -54.04 -6.46
N GLY A 625 -43.33 -53.12 -7.39
CA GLY A 625 -44.28 -53.37 -8.46
C GLY A 625 -44.28 -52.28 -9.54
N SER A 626 -44.40 -52.68 -10.80
CA SER A 626 -44.43 -51.82 -11.98
C SER A 626 -45.72 -51.00 -12.08
N GLY A 627 -45.65 -49.83 -12.72
CA GLY A 627 -46.77 -48.90 -12.81
C GLY A 627 -47.84 -49.22 -13.86
N SER A 628 -48.90 -48.41 -13.82
CA SER A 628 -49.83 -48.17 -14.92
C SER A 628 -50.29 -46.70 -14.86
N GLN A 629 -50.88 -46.19 -15.94
CA GLN A 629 -51.78 -45.03 -15.83
C GLN A 629 -53.05 -45.40 -15.05
N GLY A 630 -53.83 -44.39 -14.66
CA GLY A 630 -55.27 -44.54 -14.46
C GLY A 630 -55.80 -44.27 -13.04
N HIS A 631 -56.62 -43.22 -12.96
CA HIS A 631 -57.63 -42.94 -11.94
C HIS A 631 -57.19 -42.73 -10.48
N GLY A 632 -57.89 -41.81 -9.81
CA GLY A 632 -57.61 -41.43 -8.43
C GLY A 632 -57.89 -42.57 -7.46
N LYS A 633 -56.84 -43.08 -6.82
CA LYS A 633 -56.95 -43.79 -5.54
C LYS A 633 -56.79 -42.76 -4.43
N VAL A 634 -57.86 -42.54 -3.68
CA VAL A 634 -57.74 -41.92 -2.35
C VAL A 634 -56.84 -42.84 -1.53
N ASN A 635 -55.66 -42.36 -1.15
CA ASN A 635 -54.78 -43.13 -0.27
C ASN A 635 -55.54 -43.41 1.03
N ALA A 636 -55.71 -44.69 1.35
CA ALA A 636 -56.51 -45.11 2.48
C ALA A 636 -55.88 -44.61 3.78
N VAL A 637 -56.43 -43.53 4.33
CA VAL A 637 -56.03 -43.01 5.65
C VAL A 637 -56.32 -44.10 6.66
N SER A 638 -55.27 -44.64 7.26
CA SER A 638 -55.36 -45.61 8.35
C SER A 638 -55.99 -44.92 9.56
N VAL A 639 -57.32 -45.00 9.68
CA VAL A 639 -58.06 -44.49 10.83
C VAL A 639 -57.50 -45.16 12.09
N PRO A 640 -56.96 -44.40 13.06
CA PRO A 640 -56.41 -44.99 14.26
C PRO A 640 -57.55 -45.64 15.05
N THR A 641 -57.44 -46.94 15.31
CA THR A 641 -58.43 -47.74 16.05
C THR A 641 -58.35 -47.52 17.57
N SER A 642 -58.11 -46.28 18.00
CA SER A 642 -58.42 -45.82 19.36
C SER A 642 -59.93 -45.87 19.54
N GLY A 643 -60.42 -46.79 20.37
CA GLY A 643 -61.83 -47.20 20.44
C GLY A 643 -62.82 -46.08 20.76
N CYS A 644 -63.32 -45.40 19.73
CA CYS A 644 -64.39 -44.41 19.80
C CYS A 644 -65.63 -44.96 19.05
N PRO A 645 -66.75 -45.24 19.74
CA PRO A 645 -67.89 -45.97 19.15
C PRO A 645 -68.84 -45.06 18.33
N GLN A 646 -68.28 -44.19 17.47
CA GLN A 646 -69.04 -43.29 16.60
C GLN A 646 -68.49 -43.28 15.17
N ARG A 647 -69.35 -42.96 14.19
CA ARG A 647 -69.01 -42.99 12.75
C ARG A 647 -67.88 -42.00 12.43
N THR A 648 -66.71 -42.53 12.10
CA THR A 648 -65.58 -41.73 11.60
C THR A 648 -65.76 -41.40 10.13
N PHE A 649 -65.48 -40.15 9.75
CA PHE A 649 -65.43 -39.70 8.36
C PHE A 649 -64.03 -39.17 8.06
N VAL A 650 -63.59 -39.27 6.80
CA VAL A 650 -62.28 -38.82 6.33
C VAL A 650 -62.48 -37.84 5.17
N PHE A 651 -61.68 -36.78 5.10
CA PHE A 651 -61.71 -35.85 3.96
C PHE A 651 -61.26 -36.54 2.67
N ALA A 652 -61.95 -36.25 1.56
CA ALA A 652 -61.74 -36.93 0.28
C ALA A 652 -60.38 -36.62 -0.38
N ALA A 653 -59.77 -35.47 -0.04
CA ALA A 653 -58.44 -35.08 -0.47
C ALA A 653 -57.44 -35.22 0.69
N PRO A 654 -56.29 -35.90 0.49
CA PRO A 654 -55.20 -35.85 1.47
C PRO A 654 -54.57 -34.44 1.48
N PRO A 655 -53.98 -34.01 2.61
CA PRO A 655 -53.17 -32.79 2.64
C PRO A 655 -51.91 -32.94 1.75
N PRO A 656 -51.36 -31.85 1.23
CA PRO A 656 -50.12 -31.89 0.44
C PRO A 656 -48.96 -32.46 1.25
N THR A 657 -48.09 -33.24 0.62
CA THR A 657 -46.93 -33.83 1.29
C THR A 657 -45.79 -32.81 1.44
N TYR A 658 -44.81 -33.12 2.29
CA TYR A 658 -43.61 -32.29 2.44
C TYR A 658 -42.83 -32.13 1.12
N ALA A 659 -42.84 -33.14 0.24
CA ALA A 659 -42.20 -33.03 -1.06
C ALA A 659 -42.92 -32.02 -1.97
N ASP A 660 -44.25 -32.04 -1.98
CA ASP A 660 -45.08 -31.08 -2.73
C ASP A 660 -44.84 -29.66 -2.20
N SER A 661 -44.76 -29.48 -0.88
CA SER A 661 -44.56 -28.16 -0.28
C SER A 661 -43.16 -27.55 -0.52
N THR A 662 -42.17 -28.33 -0.96
CA THR A 662 -40.83 -27.81 -1.32
C THR A 662 -40.71 -27.25 -2.75
N ASN A 663 -41.80 -27.22 -3.52
CA ASN A 663 -41.82 -26.77 -4.93
C ASN A 663 -42.59 -25.44 -5.13
N MET A 664 -42.59 -24.52 -4.16
CA MET A 664 -43.39 -23.28 -4.19
C MET A 664 -43.14 -22.41 -5.43
N LYS A 665 -41.91 -22.37 -5.95
CA LYS A 665 -41.57 -21.75 -7.24
C LYS A 665 -42.45 -22.17 -8.44
N LYS A 666 -43.09 -23.35 -8.42
CA LYS A 666 -44.03 -23.77 -9.50
C LYS A 666 -45.39 -23.08 -9.44
N HIS A 667 -45.63 -22.28 -8.41
CA HIS A 667 -46.84 -21.51 -8.17
C HIS A 667 -46.54 -20.00 -8.05
N ASP A 668 -45.38 -19.56 -8.55
CA ASP A 668 -44.85 -18.19 -8.43
C ASP A 668 -44.73 -17.67 -6.98
N LEU A 669 -44.57 -18.59 -6.02
CA LEU A 669 -44.37 -18.29 -4.60
C LEU A 669 -42.90 -18.51 -4.17
N PRO A 670 -42.39 -17.70 -3.23
CA PRO A 670 -41.05 -17.88 -2.69
C PRO A 670 -40.94 -19.15 -1.83
N ASP A 671 -39.87 -19.93 -2.00
CA ASP A 671 -39.63 -21.15 -1.21
C ASP A 671 -39.45 -20.87 0.30
N VAL A 672 -39.02 -19.64 0.65
CA VAL A 672 -38.88 -19.15 2.03
C VAL A 672 -39.31 -17.69 2.07
N ILE A 673 -40.28 -17.36 2.93
CA ILE A 673 -40.63 -15.98 3.26
C ILE A 673 -39.75 -15.55 4.43
N TYR A 674 -38.88 -14.57 4.21
CA TYR A 674 -38.04 -13.98 5.26
C TYR A 674 -38.83 -12.91 6.04
N GLN A 675 -38.43 -12.67 7.29
CA GLN A 675 -39.05 -11.65 8.13
C GLN A 675 -38.51 -10.27 7.75
N ASP A 676 -39.32 -9.47 7.05
CA ASP A 676 -39.02 -8.06 6.78
C ASP A 676 -39.03 -7.20 8.06
N ALA A 677 -38.51 -5.97 7.96
CA ALA A 677 -38.39 -5.06 9.10
C ALA A 677 -39.75 -4.74 9.73
N TYR A 678 -39.83 -4.83 11.07
CA TYR A 678 -41.05 -4.63 11.84
C TYR A 678 -40.76 -3.95 13.19
N TYR A 679 -41.75 -3.27 13.76
CA TYR A 679 -41.64 -2.72 15.11
C TYR A 679 -42.00 -3.78 16.17
N SER A 680 -41.09 -4.03 17.12
CA SER A 680 -41.36 -4.95 18.24
C SER A 680 -42.19 -4.31 19.38
N LYS A 681 -42.61 -3.04 19.21
CA LYS A 681 -43.51 -2.33 20.13
C LYS A 681 -44.55 -1.54 19.33
N GLU A 682 -45.81 -1.69 19.71
CA GLU A 682 -46.95 -1.01 19.10
C GLU A 682 -46.83 0.52 19.12
N LYS A 683 -46.27 1.06 20.22
CA LYS A 683 -46.08 2.51 20.42
C LYS A 683 -45.01 3.14 19.52
N ASP A 684 -44.19 2.32 18.87
CA ASP A 684 -43.10 2.78 18.00
C ASP A 684 -43.56 2.76 16.51
N VAL A 685 -44.74 2.21 16.20
CA VAL A 685 -45.34 2.20 14.85
C VAL A 685 -45.87 3.59 14.49
N PRO A 686 -45.52 4.18 13.33
CA PRO A 686 -46.08 5.45 12.87
C PRO A 686 -47.57 5.33 12.46
N ASP A 687 -48.41 6.31 12.83
CA ASP A 687 -49.83 6.39 12.45
C ASP A 687 -50.07 6.56 10.93
N ARG A 688 -49.02 6.78 10.14
CA ARG A 688 -49.04 6.95 8.69
C ARG A 688 -47.83 6.26 8.07
N SER A 689 -48.02 5.64 6.92
CA SER A 689 -46.93 5.18 6.06
C SER A 689 -45.94 6.32 5.77
N ARG A 690 -44.66 5.97 5.54
CA ARG A 690 -43.65 6.94 5.16
C ARG A 690 -43.28 6.77 3.71
N GLU A 691 -43.54 7.80 2.90
CA GLU A 691 -42.97 7.87 1.56
C GLU A 691 -41.49 8.27 1.65
N TYR A 692 -40.65 7.61 0.85
CA TYR A 692 -39.26 8.01 0.63
C TYR A 692 -38.91 7.77 -0.84
N ALA A 693 -38.53 8.83 -1.56
CA ALA A 693 -38.18 8.83 -2.98
C ALA A 693 -39.24 8.12 -3.88
N GLY A 694 -40.51 8.48 -3.74
CA GLY A 694 -41.61 7.92 -4.55
C GLY A 694 -42.02 6.48 -4.19
N ARG A 695 -41.50 5.91 -3.09
CA ARG A 695 -41.87 4.59 -2.58
C ARG A 695 -42.49 4.71 -1.19
N GLU A 696 -43.67 4.11 -1.02
CA GLU A 696 -44.34 4.03 0.29
C GLU A 696 -43.78 2.86 1.11
N TYR A 697 -43.33 3.16 2.33
CA TYR A 697 -42.89 2.16 3.31
C TYR A 697 -43.85 2.12 4.50
N ARG A 698 -44.61 1.03 4.60
CA ARG A 698 -45.55 0.73 5.69
C ARG A 698 -44.96 -0.38 6.57
N LEU A 699 -44.19 0.01 7.59
CA LEU A 699 -43.57 -0.91 8.55
C LEU A 699 -44.50 -1.12 9.75
N GLU A 700 -45.07 -2.32 9.88
CA GLU A 700 -46.07 -2.66 10.89
C GLU A 700 -45.45 -3.31 12.15
N SER A 701 -46.27 -3.60 13.16
CA SER A 701 -45.86 -4.38 14.34
C SER A 701 -46.12 -5.88 14.11
N ASN A 702 -45.38 -6.76 14.79
CA ASN A 702 -45.67 -8.20 14.81
C ASN A 702 -46.66 -8.63 15.92
N THR A 703 -47.31 -7.67 16.58
CA THR A 703 -48.27 -7.91 17.67
C THR A 703 -49.71 -8.01 17.17
N VAL A 704 -50.58 -8.61 17.99
CA VAL A 704 -51.96 -9.00 17.65
C VAL A 704 -52.80 -7.91 16.95
N PRO A 705 -52.76 -6.61 17.31
CA PRO A 705 -53.56 -5.59 16.63
C PRO A 705 -53.14 -5.31 15.17
N PHE A 706 -51.91 -5.68 14.78
CA PHE A 706 -51.32 -5.41 13.47
C PHE A 706 -51.18 -6.67 12.60
N LEU A 707 -51.52 -7.84 13.13
CA LEU A 707 -51.59 -9.07 12.34
C LEU A 707 -52.92 -9.11 11.57
N PRO A 708 -52.93 -9.55 10.30
CA PRO A 708 -54.18 -9.70 9.55
C PRO A 708 -55.09 -10.75 10.19
N GLN A 709 -56.40 -10.56 10.11
CA GLN A 709 -57.35 -11.60 10.51
C GLN A 709 -57.21 -12.83 9.62
N PHE A 710 -57.37 -14.02 10.21
CA PHE A 710 -57.28 -15.28 9.50
C PHE A 710 -58.53 -15.51 8.64
N ASP A 711 -58.40 -15.33 7.32
CA ASP A 711 -59.49 -15.56 6.37
C ASP A 711 -59.75 -17.06 6.15
N LEU A 712 -60.86 -17.53 6.71
CA LEU A 712 -61.37 -18.90 6.56
C LEU A 712 -61.80 -19.27 5.13
N ARG A 713 -61.85 -18.32 4.19
CA ARG A 713 -62.29 -18.53 2.79
C ARG A 713 -61.21 -18.28 1.74
N ALA A 714 -60.03 -17.79 2.13
CA ALA A 714 -58.92 -17.44 1.24
C ALA A 714 -59.33 -16.55 0.03
N LEU A 715 -60.23 -15.59 0.28
CA LEU A 715 -60.70 -14.61 -0.71
C LEU A 715 -59.70 -13.47 -0.92
N PHE A 716 -58.80 -13.24 0.02
CA PHE A 716 -57.73 -12.24 -0.07
C PHE A 716 -56.36 -12.92 -0.27
N PRO A 717 -55.62 -12.62 -1.36
CA PRO A 717 -54.27 -13.12 -1.56
C PRO A 717 -53.30 -12.58 -0.50
N THR A 718 -52.96 -13.40 0.49
CA THR A 718 -52.05 -13.03 1.60
C THR A 718 -50.57 -12.96 1.19
N THR A 719 -50.27 -13.14 -0.10
CA THR A 719 -48.92 -13.26 -0.68
C THR A 719 -48.45 -12.04 -1.45
N GLN A 720 -49.31 -11.03 -1.66
CA GLN A 720 -48.92 -9.71 -2.19
C GLN A 720 -49.07 -8.65 -1.10
N ASN A 721 -48.22 -7.62 -1.13
CA ASN A 721 -48.10 -6.63 -0.05
C ASN A 721 -49.26 -5.60 0.01
N GLU A 722 -50.33 -5.80 -0.77
CA GLU A 722 -51.59 -5.04 -0.66
C GLU A 722 -52.40 -5.48 0.58
N ARG A 723 -51.79 -5.32 1.76
CA ARG A 723 -52.48 -5.49 3.04
C ARG A 723 -53.51 -4.38 3.19
N ALA A 724 -54.76 -4.80 3.36
CA ALA A 724 -55.94 -3.94 3.31
C ALA A 724 -55.78 -2.58 4.02
N ASP A 725 -56.43 -1.57 3.43
CA ASP A 725 -56.45 -0.20 3.89
C ASP A 725 -56.75 -0.06 5.39
N SER A 726 -56.14 0.94 6.03
CA SER A 726 -56.18 1.20 7.47
C SER A 726 -57.57 1.58 8.04
N GLN A 727 -58.63 1.46 7.24
CA GLN A 727 -60.04 1.66 7.64
C GLN A 727 -60.50 0.63 8.69
N GLY A 728 -59.84 -0.54 8.79
CA GLY A 728 -60.19 -1.61 9.71
C GLY A 728 -60.01 -1.31 11.21
N MET A 729 -58.95 -0.57 11.60
CA MET A 729 -58.58 -0.42 13.02
C MET A 729 -59.66 0.27 13.87
N ALA A 730 -60.31 1.31 13.34
CA ALA A 730 -61.42 1.97 14.03
C ALA A 730 -62.68 1.09 14.15
N GLY A 731 -62.85 0.12 13.24
CA GLY A 731 -63.88 -0.93 13.35
C GLY A 731 -63.56 -1.94 14.44
N LEU A 732 -62.36 -2.52 14.39
CA LEU A 732 -61.87 -3.50 15.36
C LEU A 732 -61.85 -2.94 16.80
N GLN A 733 -61.47 -1.67 16.98
CA GLN A 733 -61.53 -1.01 18.29
C GLN A 733 -62.98 -0.88 18.82
N ARG A 734 -63.97 -0.66 17.94
CA ARG A 734 -65.40 -0.59 18.28
C ARG A 734 -65.99 -1.97 18.58
N GLU A 735 -65.49 -3.03 17.95
CA GLU A 735 -65.87 -4.40 18.28
C GLU A 735 -65.23 -4.87 19.59
N GLN A 736 -63.93 -4.64 19.79
CA GLN A 736 -63.24 -4.95 21.05
C GLN A 736 -63.80 -4.18 22.25
N THR A 737 -64.30 -2.95 22.07
CA THR A 737 -65.00 -2.21 23.15
C THR A 737 -66.45 -2.66 23.37
N ARG A 738 -67.04 -3.41 22.43
CA ARG A 738 -68.35 -4.07 22.60
C ARG A 738 -68.25 -5.46 23.23
N GLN A 739 -67.22 -6.25 22.92
CA GLN A 739 -67.09 -7.63 23.42
C GLN A 739 -67.16 -7.80 24.96
N PRO A 740 -66.61 -6.91 25.80
CA PRO A 740 -66.78 -7.01 27.26
C PRO A 740 -68.24 -7.03 27.72
N TRP A 741 -69.12 -6.31 27.03
CA TRP A 741 -70.57 -6.26 27.32
C TRP A 741 -71.33 -7.48 26.79
N GLN A 742 -70.67 -8.34 26.01
CA GLN A 742 -71.20 -9.58 25.46
C GLN A 742 -70.51 -10.83 26.04
N CYS A 743 -69.52 -10.66 26.92
CA CYS A 743 -68.71 -11.74 27.46
C CYS A 743 -69.41 -12.41 28.66
N GLY A 744 -70.09 -13.54 28.41
CA GLY A 744 -70.71 -14.37 29.45
C GLY A 744 -69.75 -15.25 30.24
N TRP A 745 -68.42 -15.09 30.08
CA TRP A 745 -67.42 -16.01 30.65
C TRP A 745 -67.10 -15.65 32.11
N ARG A 746 -67.24 -16.64 33.01
CA ARG A 746 -67.15 -16.44 34.47
C ARG A 746 -65.74 -16.61 35.05
N SER A 747 -64.77 -17.00 34.24
CA SER A 747 -63.41 -17.36 34.63
C SER A 747 -62.41 -17.01 33.53
N TRP A 748 -61.23 -16.55 33.93
CA TRP A 748 -60.16 -16.11 33.04
C TRP A 748 -58.84 -16.74 33.49
N GLU A 749 -57.97 -17.09 32.54
CA GLU A 749 -56.64 -17.63 32.81
C GLU A 749 -55.55 -16.84 32.08
N TYR A 750 -54.31 -16.93 32.56
CA TYR A 750 -53.17 -16.28 31.93
C TYR A 750 -52.66 -17.11 30.75
N THR A 751 -52.90 -16.63 29.52
CA THR A 751 -52.50 -17.29 28.26
C THR A 751 -50.99 -17.42 28.06
N ARG A 752 -50.17 -16.72 28.86
CA ARG A 752 -48.71 -16.82 28.83
C ARG A 752 -48.22 -17.79 29.92
N PRO A 753 -47.73 -18.99 29.57
CA PRO A 753 -47.21 -19.93 30.57
C PRO A 753 -45.92 -19.40 31.22
N PRO A 754 -45.64 -19.75 32.49
CA PRO A 754 -44.39 -19.40 33.14
C PRO A 754 -43.19 -20.13 32.49
N PRO A 755 -41.95 -19.61 32.63
CA PRO A 755 -40.76 -20.26 32.09
C PRO A 755 -40.58 -21.69 32.60
N ALA A 756 -40.41 -22.65 31.68
CA ALA A 756 -40.26 -24.05 32.03
C ALA A 756 -39.03 -24.30 32.93
N TYR A 757 -39.20 -25.10 33.99
CA TYR A 757 -38.16 -25.41 34.99
C TYR A 757 -36.82 -25.84 34.37
N ARG A 758 -36.85 -26.67 33.32
CA ARG A 758 -35.64 -27.12 32.59
C ARG A 758 -34.84 -25.95 31.99
N THR A 759 -35.52 -24.92 31.50
CA THR A 759 -34.88 -23.71 30.94
C THR A 759 -34.24 -22.87 32.05
N VAL A 760 -34.91 -22.77 33.21
CA VAL A 760 -34.40 -22.05 34.39
C VAL A 760 -33.18 -22.76 35.00
N SER A 761 -33.23 -24.09 35.13
CA SER A 761 -32.07 -24.92 35.52
C SER A 761 -30.91 -24.71 34.54
N GLN A 762 -31.10 -24.92 33.24
CA GLN A 762 -30.02 -24.73 32.26
C GLN A 762 -29.44 -23.31 32.27
N TRP A 763 -30.25 -22.28 32.56
CA TRP A 763 -29.76 -20.91 32.73
C TRP A 763 -28.96 -20.74 34.03
N ALA A 764 -29.40 -21.32 35.14
CA ALA A 764 -28.68 -21.32 36.41
C ALA A 764 -27.34 -22.08 36.28
N ASP A 765 -27.34 -23.25 35.64
CA ASP A 765 -26.16 -24.05 35.34
C ASP A 765 -25.18 -23.29 34.45
N LYS A 766 -25.65 -22.68 33.35
CA LYS A 766 -24.84 -21.80 32.49
C LYS A 766 -24.30 -20.58 33.25
N ARG A 767 -25.06 -20.02 34.19
CA ARG A 767 -24.63 -18.88 35.03
C ARG A 767 -23.55 -19.31 36.02
N ALA A 768 -23.72 -20.43 36.72
CA ALA A 768 -22.74 -21.01 37.62
C ALA A 768 -21.45 -21.40 36.87
N HIS A 769 -21.58 -22.06 35.72
CA HIS A 769 -20.45 -22.45 34.88
C HIS A 769 -19.71 -21.23 34.30
N ASN A 770 -20.43 -20.17 33.90
CA ASN A 770 -19.79 -18.91 33.50
C ASN A 770 -19.08 -18.22 34.68
N ILE A 771 -19.61 -18.25 35.90
CA ILE A 771 -18.93 -17.73 37.09
C ILE A 771 -17.64 -18.53 37.36
N GLN A 772 -17.72 -19.86 37.37
CA GLN A 772 -16.55 -20.74 37.51
C GLN A 772 -15.53 -20.53 36.39
N LYS A 773 -15.97 -20.38 35.12
CA LYS A 773 -15.09 -20.10 33.98
C LYS A 773 -14.37 -18.75 34.14
N ASN A 774 -15.08 -17.68 34.51
CA ASN A 774 -14.45 -16.37 34.78
C ASN A 774 -13.43 -16.44 35.94
N VAL A 775 -13.71 -17.22 36.99
CA VAL A 775 -12.76 -17.45 38.10
C VAL A 775 -11.55 -18.30 37.64
N ARG A 776 -11.77 -19.31 36.80
CA ARG A 776 -10.71 -20.19 36.27
C ARG A 776 -9.82 -19.48 35.26
N GLU A 777 -10.38 -18.63 34.40
CA GLU A 777 -9.63 -17.74 33.49
C GLU A 777 -8.85 -16.65 34.25
N ARG A 778 -9.40 -16.12 35.34
CA ARG A 778 -8.65 -15.22 36.25
C ARG A 778 -7.46 -15.94 36.90
N ARG A 779 -7.63 -17.21 37.32
CA ARG A 779 -6.53 -18.02 37.87
C ARG A 779 -5.48 -18.43 36.83
N SER A 780 -5.88 -18.84 35.62
CA SER A 780 -4.89 -19.21 34.59
C SER A 780 -4.09 -18.00 34.08
N LYS A 781 -4.71 -16.82 33.97
CA LYS A 781 -4.01 -15.55 33.68
C LYS A 781 -3.12 -15.03 34.83
N ALA A 782 -3.26 -15.59 36.04
CA ALA A 782 -2.33 -15.33 37.14
C ALA A 782 -1.12 -16.28 37.13
N MET A 783 -1.26 -17.50 36.59
CA MET A 783 -0.14 -18.45 36.44
C MET A 783 0.67 -18.26 35.14
N ILE A 784 0.10 -17.65 34.11
CA ILE A 784 0.82 -17.31 32.87
C ILE A 784 1.02 -15.79 32.82
N GLN A 785 1.94 -15.28 33.65
CA GLN A 785 2.43 -13.91 33.56
C GLN A 785 3.88 -13.89 33.07
N PRO A 786 4.16 -13.33 31.88
CA PRO A 786 5.45 -12.70 31.63
C PRO A 786 5.67 -11.59 32.67
N ALA A 787 6.90 -11.38 33.13
CA ALA A 787 7.24 -10.52 34.28
C ALA A 787 7.01 -8.99 34.08
N ALA A 788 6.20 -8.58 33.10
CA ALA A 788 5.89 -7.20 32.75
C ALA A 788 4.37 -6.99 32.59
N MET A 789 3.64 -7.02 33.70
CA MET A 789 2.25 -6.53 33.73
C MET A 789 2.16 -5.07 33.29
N SER A 790 0.99 -4.67 32.76
CA SER A 790 0.63 -3.26 32.61
C SER A 790 0.72 -2.56 33.97
N GLN A 791 1.45 -1.43 34.03
CA GLN A 791 1.49 -0.59 35.23
C GLN A 791 0.17 0.17 35.46
N ILE A 792 -0.70 0.23 34.45
CA ILE A 792 -2.07 0.70 34.57
C ILE A 792 -2.93 -0.52 34.86
N ASP A 793 -3.38 -0.67 36.11
CA ASP A 793 -4.51 -1.52 36.45
C ASP A 793 -5.79 -0.67 36.44
N GLY A 794 -6.87 -1.21 35.88
CA GLY A 794 -8.09 -0.46 35.62
C GLY A 794 -9.08 -1.20 34.72
N PRO A 795 -10.32 -0.70 34.60
CA PRO A 795 -11.37 -1.33 33.82
C PRO A 795 -11.07 -1.23 32.32
N THR A 796 -10.24 -2.15 31.83
CA THR A 796 -9.98 -2.34 30.40
C THR A 796 -11.33 -2.41 29.68
N PRO A 797 -11.59 -1.55 28.66
CA PRO A 797 -12.86 -1.55 27.95
C PRO A 797 -13.19 -2.97 27.49
N LYS A 798 -14.31 -3.53 27.98
CA LYS A 798 -14.74 -4.88 27.61
C LYS A 798 -15.08 -4.88 26.13
N ASN A 799 -14.09 -5.20 25.31
CA ASN A 799 -14.22 -5.15 23.87
C ASN A 799 -15.10 -6.31 23.38
N LYS A 800 -16.42 -6.07 23.36
CA LYS A 800 -17.46 -7.02 22.96
C LYS A 800 -17.28 -7.55 21.53
N HIS A 801 -16.47 -6.88 20.72
CA HIS A 801 -16.28 -7.16 19.28
C HIS A 801 -14.86 -7.67 18.96
N GLY A 802 -13.97 -7.79 19.94
CA GLY A 802 -12.57 -8.18 19.73
C GLY A 802 -11.71 -7.04 19.14
N PHE A 803 -10.39 -7.23 19.15
CA PHE A 803 -9.48 -6.26 18.51
C PHE A 803 -9.63 -6.36 16.98
N LYS A 804 -9.84 -5.21 16.30
CA LYS A 804 -9.92 -5.10 14.83
C LYS A 804 -8.71 -5.75 14.14
N PHE A 805 -7.53 -5.54 14.71
CA PHE A 805 -6.30 -6.23 14.36
C PHE A 805 -6.10 -7.32 15.41
N THR A 806 -6.13 -8.59 14.99
CA THR A 806 -5.74 -9.70 15.86
C THR A 806 -4.25 -9.93 15.68
N GLN A 807 -3.50 -10.12 16.75
CA GLN A 807 -2.12 -10.62 16.65
C GLN A 807 -2.05 -11.85 15.75
N LYS A 808 -1.22 -11.80 14.70
CA LYS A 808 -0.77 -13.01 14.04
C LYS A 808 0.00 -13.82 15.07
N ALA A 809 -0.61 -14.87 15.62
CA ALA A 809 0.15 -15.86 16.38
C ALA A 809 1.29 -16.37 15.48
N ALA A 810 2.52 -16.42 15.99
CA ALA A 810 3.70 -16.74 15.21
C ALA A 810 3.55 -18.10 14.49
N LYS A 811 3.27 -18.07 13.18
CA LYS A 811 3.08 -19.27 12.34
C LYS A 811 4.42 -19.78 11.78
N THR A 812 5.44 -19.82 12.64
CA THR A 812 6.86 -20.16 12.35
C THR A 812 7.06 -21.65 12.00
N SER A 813 6.36 -22.09 10.96
CA SER A 813 6.62 -23.33 10.20
C SER A 813 7.59 -23.07 9.03
N VAL A 814 7.71 -21.80 8.62
CA VAL A 814 8.79 -21.28 7.80
C VAL A 814 10.02 -21.12 8.69
N GLN A 815 11.13 -21.76 8.31
CA GLN A 815 12.45 -21.36 8.79
C GLN A 815 12.93 -20.31 7.80
N HIS A 816 12.98 -19.05 8.22
CA HIS A 816 13.65 -18.02 7.44
C HIS A 816 15.15 -18.36 7.41
N GLU A 817 15.79 -18.20 6.25
CA GLU A 817 17.25 -18.13 6.21
C GLU A 817 17.70 -16.93 7.05
N VAL A 818 18.82 -17.04 7.76
CA VAL A 818 19.23 -16.01 8.73
C VAL A 818 19.50 -14.72 7.96
N GLN A 819 18.68 -13.69 8.19
CA GLN A 819 18.71 -12.43 7.43
C GLN A 819 19.87 -11.52 7.86
N TYR A 820 20.46 -11.72 9.04
CA TYR A 820 21.65 -11.00 9.55
C TYR A 820 21.48 -9.48 9.57
N MET A 821 20.24 -9.00 9.74
CA MET A 821 19.88 -7.57 9.78
C MET A 821 19.69 -7.12 11.23
N SER A 822 20.81 -6.74 11.83
CA SER A 822 20.88 -6.20 13.18
C SER A 822 20.15 -4.85 13.30
N THR A 823 19.42 -4.66 14.40
CA THR A 823 18.54 -3.52 14.62
C THR A 823 18.81 -2.89 15.98
N MET A 824 19.09 -1.59 16.01
CA MET A 824 19.28 -0.80 17.24
C MET A 824 18.21 0.29 17.36
N SER A 825 17.47 0.27 18.47
CA SER A 825 16.54 1.33 18.87
C SER A 825 17.17 2.25 19.92
N LEU A 826 16.74 3.51 19.94
CA LEU A 826 17.26 4.54 20.83
C LEU A 826 16.12 5.47 21.31
N GLU A 827 16.17 5.84 22.59
CA GLU A 827 15.28 6.81 23.23
C GLU A 827 16.11 7.72 24.16
N VAL A 828 15.75 9.01 24.26
CA VAL A 828 16.56 10.02 24.98
C VAL A 828 15.77 10.64 26.12
N HIS A 829 16.41 10.82 27.29
CA HIS A 829 15.89 11.66 28.36
C HIS A 829 16.60 13.02 28.41
N VAL A 830 15.78 14.06 28.48
CA VAL A 830 16.17 15.47 28.57
C VAL A 830 15.38 16.13 29.70
N ASN A 831 16.06 16.96 30.49
CA ASN A 831 15.44 17.77 31.54
C ASN A 831 14.69 18.97 30.93
N SER A 832 13.36 18.91 30.80
CA SER A 832 12.59 19.98 30.15
C SER A 832 12.24 21.15 31.08
N ARG A 833 12.15 22.36 30.49
CA ARG A 833 11.77 23.60 31.18
C ARG A 833 10.26 23.65 31.48
N GLY A 834 9.81 22.85 32.44
CA GLY A 834 8.45 22.89 32.96
C GLY A 834 7.43 22.25 32.01
N LYS A 835 6.48 23.02 31.45
CA LYS A 835 5.47 22.51 30.50
C LYS A 835 6.01 22.36 29.06
N PHE A 836 7.16 22.94 28.72
CA PHE A 836 7.71 22.89 27.37
C PHE A 836 8.21 21.49 26.97
N ILE A 837 8.16 21.23 25.66
CA ILE A 837 8.83 20.10 24.99
C ILE A 837 10.34 20.42 24.93
N PRO A 838 11.25 19.45 25.07
CA PRO A 838 12.69 19.67 24.91
C PRO A 838 13.07 20.34 23.58
N ASN A 839 13.91 21.38 23.63
CA ASN A 839 14.51 22.02 22.45
C ASN A 839 16.01 21.64 22.36
N PRO A 840 16.50 21.04 21.27
CA PRO A 840 17.93 20.71 21.08
C PRO A 840 18.89 21.89 21.24
N GLU A 841 18.48 23.12 20.92
CA GLU A 841 19.34 24.31 21.09
C GLU A 841 19.73 24.56 22.56
N GLN A 842 18.84 24.22 23.50
CA GLN A 842 18.82 24.82 24.85
C GLN A 842 18.77 23.79 25.97
N ASP A 843 18.00 22.72 25.83
CA ASP A 843 17.90 21.66 26.84
C ASP A 843 18.97 20.58 26.57
N GLU A 844 19.58 20.02 27.62
CA GLU A 844 20.75 19.14 27.50
C GLU A 844 20.41 17.65 27.73
N ILE A 845 21.14 16.77 27.05
CA ILE A 845 20.98 15.31 27.12
C ILE A 845 21.44 14.82 28.49
N GLN A 846 20.58 14.08 29.19
CA GLN A 846 20.86 13.56 30.53
C GLN A 846 21.13 12.05 30.52
N CYS A 847 20.31 11.31 29.76
CA CYS A 847 20.51 9.89 29.54
C CYS A 847 20.14 9.49 28.10
N ILE A 848 20.89 8.57 27.51
CA ILE A 848 20.50 7.85 26.28
C ILE A 848 20.22 6.39 26.66
N PHE A 849 19.06 5.89 26.26
CA PHE A 849 18.65 4.49 26.42
C PHE A 849 18.67 3.82 25.06
N TRP A 850 19.48 2.79 24.90
CA TRP A 850 19.55 2.02 23.65
C TRP A 850 19.21 0.55 23.89
N ALA A 851 18.65 -0.08 22.88
CA ALA A 851 18.48 -1.53 22.84
C ALA A 851 18.89 -2.04 21.45
N CYS A 852 19.65 -3.14 21.41
CA CYS A 852 20.17 -3.71 20.18
C CYS A 852 19.84 -5.20 20.09
N LYS A 853 19.37 -5.62 18.91
CA LYS A 853 19.20 -7.01 18.52
C LYS A 853 20.15 -7.30 17.36
N SER A 854 21.04 -8.27 17.54
CA SER A 854 21.72 -8.96 16.45
C SER A 854 21.11 -10.35 16.24
N ASP A 855 21.19 -10.85 15.00
CA ASP A 855 20.83 -12.24 14.66
C ASP A 855 22.04 -13.20 14.80
N GLU A 856 23.16 -12.73 15.37
CA GLU A 856 24.40 -13.48 15.47
C GLU A 856 24.33 -14.57 16.56
N ARG A 857 24.84 -15.76 16.22
CA ARG A 857 24.86 -16.90 17.14
C ARG A 857 26.03 -16.78 18.12
N THR A 858 25.85 -15.97 19.17
CA THR A 858 26.72 -16.02 20.36
C THR A 858 26.48 -17.34 21.12
N TYR A 859 27.21 -18.39 20.74
CA TYR A 859 27.08 -19.75 21.29
C TYR A 859 27.36 -19.85 22.81
N ASN A 860 27.93 -18.82 23.43
CA ASN A 860 28.45 -18.85 24.81
C ASN A 860 27.41 -18.51 25.91
N THR A 861 26.13 -18.31 25.58
CA THR A 861 25.05 -18.22 26.59
C THR A 861 23.95 -19.23 26.33
N GLN A 862 23.78 -20.19 27.25
CA GLN A 862 22.68 -21.15 27.26
C GLN A 862 21.36 -20.49 27.72
N GLY A 863 20.89 -19.48 26.98
CA GLY A 863 19.68 -18.72 27.31
C GLY A 863 19.31 -17.67 26.26
N SER A 864 18.21 -17.92 25.55
CA SER A 864 17.62 -17.10 24.46
C SER A 864 18.40 -17.08 23.13
N ILE A 865 17.70 -17.46 22.06
CA ILE A 865 18.11 -17.26 20.66
C ILE A 865 17.84 -15.81 20.20
N ASN A 866 17.12 -15.02 21.00
CA ASN A 866 16.91 -13.58 20.81
C ASN A 866 17.52 -12.83 22.01
N ALA A 867 18.84 -12.60 22.00
CA ALA A 867 19.54 -11.90 23.07
C ALA A 867 19.44 -10.37 22.86
N LEU A 868 18.28 -9.78 23.21
CA LEU A 868 18.12 -8.32 23.21
C LEU A 868 19.06 -7.69 24.25
N GLN A 869 20.12 -7.04 23.78
CA GLN A 869 21.04 -6.26 24.60
C GLN A 869 20.47 -4.85 24.81
N SER A 870 20.77 -4.24 25.96
CA SER A 870 20.36 -2.86 26.25
C SER A 870 21.27 -2.18 27.25
N GLY A 871 21.42 -0.88 27.11
CA GLY A 871 22.28 -0.06 27.96
C GLY A 871 21.76 1.35 28.16
N VAL A 872 22.41 2.05 29.08
CA VAL A 872 22.13 3.44 29.44
C VAL A 872 23.45 4.22 29.48
N LEU A 873 23.54 5.29 28.69
CA LEU A 873 24.56 6.32 28.84
C LEU A 873 24.01 7.44 29.73
N ILE A 874 24.85 8.03 30.59
CA ILE A 874 24.44 8.99 31.62
C ILE A 874 25.46 10.13 31.69
N LEU A 875 24.99 11.38 31.63
CA LEU A 875 25.79 12.56 31.95
C LEU A 875 25.91 12.70 33.48
N SER A 876 27.13 12.66 34.05
CA SER A 876 27.28 12.62 35.51
C SER A 876 28.64 13.14 36.00
N HIS A 877 28.88 14.46 35.92
CA HIS A 877 30.12 15.16 36.34
C HIS A 877 30.71 14.76 37.71
N ASP A 878 29.87 14.29 38.66
CA ASP A 878 30.29 13.90 40.01
C ASP A 878 30.23 12.36 40.26
N GLY A 879 29.92 11.55 39.24
CA GLY A 879 29.61 10.10 39.32
C GLY A 879 28.36 9.72 40.16
N ALA A 880 27.92 10.58 41.07
CA ALA A 880 26.85 10.31 42.03
C ALA A 880 25.45 10.15 41.42
N VAL A 881 25.23 10.54 40.16
CA VAL A 881 23.98 10.25 39.44
C VAL A 881 24.04 8.83 38.86
N ALA A 882 25.12 8.50 38.16
CA ALA A 882 25.32 7.19 37.56
C ALA A 882 25.39 6.06 38.59
N GLN A 883 26.07 6.23 39.72
CA GLN A 883 26.07 5.23 40.81
C GLN A 883 24.65 4.89 41.31
N ARG A 884 23.77 5.90 41.44
CA ARG A 884 22.36 5.69 41.84
C ARG A 884 21.55 4.96 40.76
N ILE A 885 21.89 5.17 39.48
CA ILE A 885 21.23 4.51 38.34
C ILE A 885 21.71 3.06 38.18
N ALA A 886 23.01 2.80 38.33
CA ALA A 886 23.59 1.45 38.34
C ALA A 886 23.05 0.59 39.49
N GLN A 887 22.89 1.16 40.70
CA GLN A 887 22.22 0.48 41.82
C GLN A 887 20.73 0.20 41.56
N ALA A 888 20.08 0.95 40.66
CA ALA A 888 18.67 0.80 40.32
C ALA A 888 18.40 -0.08 39.08
N THR A 889 19.43 -0.49 38.31
CA THR A 889 19.24 -1.23 37.05
C THR A 889 20.30 -2.30 36.77
N ASN A 890 19.85 -3.53 36.50
CA ASN A 890 20.66 -4.64 35.99
C ASN A 890 20.99 -4.51 34.49
N ALA A 891 21.16 -3.29 33.97
CA ALA A 891 21.52 -3.03 32.57
C ALA A 891 23.00 -2.64 32.47
N SER A 892 23.56 -2.64 31.26
CA SER A 892 24.85 -1.98 31.06
C SER A 892 24.69 -0.47 31.28
N VAL A 893 25.56 0.12 32.09
CA VAL A 893 25.57 1.55 32.40
C VAL A 893 26.96 2.08 32.11
N ALA A 894 27.04 3.18 31.37
CA ALA A 894 28.25 3.99 31.25
C ALA A 894 27.97 5.42 31.71
N GLU A 895 28.93 6.01 32.40
CA GLU A 895 28.94 7.40 32.84
C GLU A 895 29.99 8.17 32.04
N GLU A 896 29.66 9.39 31.64
CA GLU A 896 30.60 10.28 30.94
C GLU A 896 30.49 11.69 31.53
N ASP A 897 31.62 12.40 31.60
CA ASP A 897 31.72 13.70 32.29
C ASP A 897 31.20 14.89 31.46
N SER A 898 31.10 14.75 30.14
CA SER A 898 30.62 15.79 29.22
C SER A 898 29.49 15.29 28.34
N GLU A 899 28.60 16.20 27.94
CA GLU A 899 27.57 15.91 26.93
C GLU A 899 28.20 15.61 25.55
N LEU A 900 29.38 16.16 25.25
CA LEU A 900 30.12 15.82 24.03
C LEU A 900 30.70 14.40 24.10
N ASP A 901 31.33 14.04 25.21
CA ASP A 901 31.91 12.70 25.42
C ASP A 901 30.81 11.62 25.41
N LEU A 902 29.64 11.92 25.99
CA LEU A 902 28.44 11.09 25.91
C LEU A 902 27.96 10.87 24.47
N LEU A 903 28.06 11.87 23.59
CA LEU A 903 27.74 11.72 22.16
C LEU A 903 28.80 10.90 21.42
N VAL A 904 30.09 11.13 21.68
CA VAL A 904 31.20 10.31 21.13
C VAL A 904 31.05 8.85 21.58
N ARG A 905 30.70 8.61 22.84
CA ARG A 905 30.43 7.28 23.39
C ARG A 905 29.28 6.56 22.71
N MET A 906 28.23 7.30 22.32
CA MET A 906 27.14 6.74 21.52
C MET A 906 27.60 6.35 20.11
N VAL A 907 28.50 7.13 19.50
CA VAL A 907 29.15 6.78 18.22
C VAL A 907 30.00 5.51 18.35
N GLU A 908 30.79 5.38 19.42
CA GLU A 908 31.56 4.15 19.70
C GLU A 908 30.65 2.92 19.85
N ILE A 909 29.50 3.05 20.53
CA ILE A 909 28.52 1.96 20.68
C ILE A 909 27.92 1.57 19.33
N VAL A 910 27.55 2.54 18.47
CA VAL A 910 27.08 2.24 17.10
C VAL A 910 28.19 1.59 16.27
N ARG A 911 29.44 2.03 16.38
CA ARG A 911 30.59 1.42 15.68
C ARG A 911 30.90 0.01 16.18
N THR A 912 30.70 -0.28 17.47
CA THR A 912 31.00 -1.57 18.10
C THR A 912 29.96 -2.65 17.78
N PHE A 913 28.66 -2.31 17.79
CA PHE A 913 27.60 -3.26 17.44
C PHE A 913 27.24 -3.30 15.94
N ASP A 914 27.76 -2.35 15.16
CA ASP A 914 27.54 -2.14 13.73
C ASP A 914 26.12 -2.46 13.21
N PRO A 915 25.06 -1.86 13.79
CA PRO A 915 23.66 -2.14 13.42
C PRO A 915 23.35 -1.76 11.97
N ASP A 916 22.67 -2.65 11.23
CA ASP A 916 22.23 -2.40 9.85
C ASP A 916 21.02 -1.46 9.80
N VAL A 917 20.18 -1.52 10.83
CA VAL A 917 18.97 -0.70 11.00
C VAL A 917 19.08 0.10 12.29
N LEU A 918 18.98 1.42 12.17
CA LEU A 918 18.79 2.35 13.29
C LEU A 918 17.31 2.77 13.33
N THR A 919 16.70 2.75 14.52
CA THR A 919 15.25 2.94 14.65
C THR A 919 14.85 3.66 15.94
N GLY A 920 13.60 4.11 16.00
CA GLY A 920 12.98 4.73 17.18
C GLY A 920 11.53 5.07 16.89
N PHE A 921 10.72 5.29 17.94
CA PHE A 921 9.29 5.53 17.72
C PHE A 921 9.02 6.75 16.82
N GLU A 922 9.65 7.87 17.16
CA GLU A 922 9.82 9.07 16.33
C GLU A 922 11.31 9.43 16.31
N VAL A 923 11.82 9.68 15.11
CA VAL A 923 13.24 9.75 14.76
C VAL A 923 13.65 11.18 14.36
N HIS A 924 12.70 12.08 14.10
CA HIS A 924 12.98 13.49 13.79
C HIS A 924 13.05 14.36 15.05
N GLY A 925 11.92 14.61 15.72
CA GLY A 925 11.87 15.46 16.92
C GLY A 925 12.26 14.76 18.23
N SER A 926 12.71 13.51 18.17
CA SER A 926 13.12 12.67 19.30
C SER A 926 14.09 11.58 18.84
N SER A 927 14.56 10.76 19.78
CA SER A 927 15.61 9.75 19.55
C SER A 927 16.82 10.32 18.79
N TRP A 928 17.13 9.78 17.61
CA TRP A 928 18.31 10.11 16.82
C TRP A 928 18.36 11.56 16.35
N GLY A 929 17.25 12.11 15.84
CA GLY A 929 17.21 13.48 15.33
C GLY A 929 17.47 14.52 16.42
N TYR A 930 17.03 14.26 17.66
CA TYR A 930 17.36 15.11 18.80
C TYR A 930 18.87 15.11 19.09
N LEU A 931 19.55 13.96 19.00
CA LEU A 931 21.01 13.89 19.16
C LEU A 931 21.72 14.67 18.05
N ILE A 932 21.29 14.50 16.80
CA ILE A 932 21.91 15.13 15.62
C ILE A 932 21.73 16.66 15.66
N GLU A 933 20.52 17.16 15.96
CA GLU A 933 20.29 18.60 16.13
C GLU A 933 21.08 19.16 17.32
N ARG A 934 21.15 18.43 18.44
CA ARG A 934 21.94 18.86 19.61
C ARG A 934 23.43 18.97 19.31
N ALA A 935 23.99 17.95 18.65
CA ALA A 935 25.41 17.89 18.28
C ALA A 935 25.78 19.02 17.31
N ARG A 936 24.98 19.21 16.27
CA ARG A 936 25.19 20.26 15.27
C ARG A 936 25.04 21.66 15.86
N LEU A 937 23.98 21.93 16.63
CA LEU A 937 23.66 23.29 17.08
C LEU A 937 24.51 23.77 18.27
N LYS A 938 25.07 22.86 19.08
CA LYS A 938 25.90 23.21 20.25
C LYS A 938 27.41 22.97 20.05
N TYR A 939 27.79 22.00 19.21
CA TYR A 939 29.19 21.56 19.07
C TYR A 939 29.70 21.53 17.62
N ASP A 940 28.87 21.92 16.63
CA ASP A 940 29.13 21.83 15.18
C ASP A 940 29.60 20.42 14.73
N TYR A 941 29.06 19.39 15.38
CA TYR A 941 29.50 18.00 15.24
C TYR A 941 28.47 17.17 14.45
N ASP A 942 28.82 16.73 13.23
CA ASP A 942 27.89 15.98 12.37
C ASP A 942 27.86 14.48 12.70
N LEU A 943 26.89 14.11 13.55
CA LEU A 943 26.61 12.73 13.91
C LEU A 943 26.10 11.87 12.74
N CYS A 944 25.57 12.41 11.65
CA CYS A 944 25.14 11.59 10.50
C CYS A 944 26.32 10.93 9.79
N ASP A 945 27.46 11.62 9.75
CA ASP A 945 28.71 11.12 9.18
C ASP A 945 29.49 10.30 10.20
N GLU A 946 29.53 10.68 11.48
CA GLU A 946 30.18 9.88 12.52
C GLU A 946 29.46 8.54 12.80
N PHE A 947 28.12 8.48 12.71
CA PHE A 947 27.38 7.20 12.75
C PHE A 947 27.53 6.36 11.47
N SER A 948 28.20 6.86 10.42
CA SER A 948 28.38 6.13 9.16
C SER A 948 29.19 4.84 9.35
N ARG A 949 29.08 3.93 8.37
CA ARG A 949 30.05 2.85 8.14
C ARG A 949 31.32 3.34 7.42
N MET A 950 31.37 4.59 6.95
CA MET A 950 32.49 5.21 6.25
C MET A 950 33.19 6.27 7.10
N ARG A 951 34.49 6.47 6.87
CA ARG A 951 35.34 7.51 7.48
C ARG A 951 35.53 8.74 6.58
N SER A 952 35.21 8.61 5.30
CA SER A 952 35.28 9.63 4.25
C SER A 952 34.25 9.30 3.16
N ASP A 953 33.92 10.27 2.30
CA ASP A 953 32.88 10.13 1.27
C ASP A 953 31.52 9.66 1.84
N SER A 954 31.28 10.00 3.09
CA SER A 954 29.98 9.95 3.74
C SER A 954 29.05 10.98 3.12
N HIS A 955 27.79 10.59 2.93
CA HIS A 955 26.74 11.45 2.39
C HIS A 955 25.59 11.53 3.39
N GLY A 956 25.94 11.91 4.62
CA GLY A 956 24.99 12.32 5.65
C GLY A 956 24.05 13.40 5.11
N ARG A 957 22.76 13.29 5.42
CA ARG A 957 21.78 14.34 5.14
C ARG A 957 20.87 14.51 6.33
N PHE A 958 20.84 15.74 6.87
CA PHE A 958 19.93 16.16 7.92
C PHE A 958 19.35 17.56 7.62
N GLY A 959 18.04 17.61 7.44
CA GLY A 959 17.29 18.86 7.25
C GLY A 959 15.95 18.64 6.54
N LYS A 960 15.04 19.60 6.68
CA LYS A 960 13.73 19.61 5.99
C LYS A 960 13.84 20.13 4.55
N ASN A 961 14.79 21.03 4.29
CA ASN A 961 14.92 21.71 3.01
C ASN A 961 15.65 20.86 1.95
N SER A 962 16.48 19.90 2.36
CA SER A 962 17.30 19.05 1.48
C SER A 962 16.60 17.78 0.97
N ASP A 963 15.44 17.44 1.53
CA ASP A 963 14.55 16.36 1.07
C ASP A 963 13.14 16.57 1.64
N ARG A 964 12.36 17.42 0.98
CA ARG A 964 10.98 17.72 1.41
C ARG A 964 10.03 16.53 1.22
N TRP A 965 10.36 15.58 0.34
CA TRP A 965 9.55 14.39 0.09
C TRP A 965 9.76 13.32 1.17
N GLY A 966 11.01 12.97 1.47
CA GLY A 966 11.37 12.06 2.55
C GLY A 966 10.95 12.58 3.93
N PHE A 967 10.90 13.91 4.12
CA PHE A 967 10.37 14.51 5.36
C PHE A 967 8.89 14.23 5.59
N ASN A 968 8.11 14.02 4.52
CA ASN A 968 6.69 13.74 4.62
C ASN A 968 6.38 12.23 4.55
N THR A 969 7.21 11.43 3.87
CA THR A 969 6.88 10.04 3.50
C THR A 969 7.76 8.96 4.15
N THR A 970 8.99 9.26 4.55
CA THR A 970 9.90 8.25 5.14
C THR A 970 10.72 8.87 6.27
N SER A 971 12.04 8.94 6.15
CA SER A 971 12.95 9.57 7.10
C SER A 971 14.03 10.30 6.31
N THR A 972 14.13 11.63 6.44
CA THR A 972 15.19 12.42 5.77
C THR A 972 16.60 12.10 6.26
N ILE A 973 16.70 11.60 7.49
CA ILE A 973 18.00 11.28 8.10
C ILE A 973 18.60 10.13 7.32
N ARG A 974 19.67 10.41 6.58
CA ARG A 974 20.45 9.41 5.85
C ARG A 974 21.78 9.23 6.57
N VAL A 975 22.04 8.02 7.05
CA VAL A 975 23.33 7.60 7.61
C VAL A 975 23.98 6.66 6.60
N THR A 976 25.19 6.96 6.15
CA THR A 976 25.80 6.21 5.04
C THR A 976 26.14 4.79 5.48
N GLY A 977 25.56 3.79 4.80
CA GLY A 977 25.67 2.36 5.09
C GLY A 977 24.66 1.78 6.09
N ARG A 978 23.74 2.59 6.65
CA ARG A 978 22.70 2.13 7.62
C ARG A 978 21.30 2.59 7.19
N HIS A 979 20.29 1.80 7.54
CA HIS A 979 18.88 2.14 7.29
C HIS A 979 18.26 2.84 8.50
N MET A 980 17.76 4.07 8.33
CA MET A 980 16.96 4.74 9.36
C MET A 980 15.48 4.36 9.19
N ILE A 981 14.85 3.77 10.20
CA ILE A 981 13.40 3.47 10.20
C ILE A 981 12.68 4.31 11.24
N ASN A 982 11.69 5.09 10.80
CA ASN A 982 10.79 5.84 11.69
C ASN A 982 9.51 5.03 11.92
N ILE A 983 9.31 4.52 13.14
CA ILE A 983 8.32 3.46 13.40
C ILE A 983 6.89 3.98 13.24
N TRP A 984 6.54 5.19 13.71
CA TRP A 984 5.16 5.66 13.56
C TRP A 984 4.75 5.81 12.08
N ARG A 985 5.69 6.22 11.23
CA ARG A 985 5.49 6.34 9.77
C ARG A 985 5.35 4.97 9.12
N ALA A 986 6.21 4.02 9.48
CA ALA A 986 6.06 2.64 9.04
C ALA A 986 4.68 2.07 9.41
N MET A 987 4.19 2.34 10.63
CA MET A 987 2.87 1.88 11.08
C MET A 987 1.69 2.53 10.35
N GLN A 988 1.85 3.70 9.71
CA GLN A 988 0.79 4.31 8.89
C GLN A 988 0.53 3.55 7.59
N GLY A 989 1.54 2.92 6.99
CA GLY A 989 1.36 2.04 5.83
C GLY A 989 0.72 0.68 6.17
N GLU A 990 0.68 0.31 7.45
CA GLU A 990 0.40 -1.05 7.93
C GLU A 990 -0.92 -1.17 8.68
N LEU A 991 -1.25 -0.18 9.53
CA LEU A 991 -2.33 -0.26 10.50
C LEU A 991 -3.27 0.95 10.35
N ASN A 992 -4.43 0.76 9.74
CA ASN A 992 -5.46 1.80 9.63
C ASN A 992 -6.06 2.18 11.00
N LEU A 993 -5.41 3.13 11.69
CA LEU A 993 -5.70 3.68 13.02
C LEU A 993 -6.10 5.17 12.94
N LEU A 994 -6.80 5.66 13.98
CA LEU A 994 -7.16 7.08 14.13
C LEU A 994 -6.01 7.95 14.68
N GLN A 995 -5.08 7.34 15.42
CA GLN A 995 -3.94 8.00 16.05
C GLN A 995 -2.75 7.03 16.10
N TYR A 996 -1.55 7.56 15.79
CA TYR A 996 -0.31 6.80 15.69
C TYR A 996 0.65 7.10 16.85
N THR A 997 0.12 7.38 18.04
CA THR A 997 0.92 7.44 19.27
C THR A 997 1.39 6.05 19.67
N MET A 998 2.56 5.95 20.31
CA MET A 998 3.18 4.67 20.70
C MET A 998 2.22 3.82 21.54
N GLU A 999 1.54 4.44 22.49
CA GLU A 999 0.64 3.80 23.44
C GLU A 999 -0.64 3.29 22.75
N ASN A 1000 -1.05 3.87 21.61
CA ASN A 1000 -2.17 3.40 20.80
C ASN A 1000 -1.74 2.28 19.82
N VAL A 1001 -0.57 2.42 19.18
CA VAL A 1001 0.02 1.36 18.34
C VAL A 1001 0.24 0.09 19.17
N ILE A 1002 0.87 0.19 20.33
CA ILE A 1002 1.10 -0.94 21.27
C ILE A 1002 -0.23 -1.55 21.75
N TRP A 1003 -1.26 -0.73 21.96
CA TRP A 1003 -2.59 -1.25 22.33
C TRP A 1003 -3.22 -2.07 21.19
N HIS A 1004 -3.15 -1.60 19.95
CA HIS A 1004 -3.75 -2.29 18.81
C HIS A 1004 -2.92 -3.50 18.31
N LEU A 1005 -1.59 -3.43 18.37
CA LEU A 1005 -0.68 -4.46 17.89
C LEU A 1005 -0.23 -5.45 18.99
N LEU A 1006 0.29 -4.94 20.11
CA LEU A 1006 0.83 -5.76 21.20
C LEU A 1006 -0.22 -6.09 22.29
N HIS A 1007 -1.45 -5.57 22.17
CA HIS A 1007 -2.56 -5.76 23.11
C HIS A 1007 -2.25 -5.39 24.58
N ARG A 1008 -1.22 -4.55 24.78
CA ARG A 1008 -0.72 -4.10 26.08
C ARG A 1008 -1.11 -2.65 26.31
N ARG A 1009 -1.29 -2.27 27.58
CA ARG A 1009 -1.36 -0.86 27.98
C ARG A 1009 0.01 -0.44 28.52
N VAL A 1010 0.44 0.73 28.08
CA VAL A 1010 1.68 1.40 28.48
C VAL A 1010 1.29 2.81 28.92
N PRO A 1011 1.78 3.29 30.07
CA PRO A 1011 1.49 4.65 30.52
C PRO A 1011 2.23 5.68 29.65
N HIS A 1012 1.59 6.83 29.48
CA HIS A 1012 2.22 8.04 28.93
C HIS A 1012 2.52 9.00 30.09
N TYR A 1013 3.69 9.64 30.10
CA TYR A 1013 4.09 10.60 31.12
C TYR A 1013 4.61 11.88 30.48
N SER A 1014 4.18 13.03 30.99
CA SER A 1014 4.62 14.33 30.47
C SER A 1014 6.08 14.63 30.81
N TRP A 1015 6.77 15.38 29.95
CA TRP A 1015 8.18 15.79 30.13
C TRP A 1015 8.44 16.45 31.50
N LYS A 1016 7.51 17.27 31.99
CA LYS A 1016 7.52 17.85 33.35
C LYS A 1016 7.64 16.79 34.45
N THR A 1017 6.93 15.67 34.28
CA THR A 1017 6.85 14.58 35.27
C THR A 1017 8.12 13.74 35.24
N LEU A 1018 8.64 13.44 34.05
CA LEU A 1018 9.91 12.74 33.86
C LEU A 1018 11.08 13.56 34.45
N THR A 1019 11.18 14.84 34.08
CA THR A 1019 12.16 15.80 34.63
C THR A 1019 12.09 15.87 36.16
N LYS A 1020 10.87 15.88 36.73
CA LYS A 1020 10.67 15.85 38.19
C LYS A 1020 11.19 14.56 38.83
N TRP A 1021 11.00 13.41 38.20
CA TRP A 1021 11.50 12.12 38.71
C TRP A 1021 13.01 11.98 38.58
N TYR A 1022 13.61 12.50 37.49
CA TYR A 1022 15.07 12.53 37.33
C TYR A 1022 15.75 13.37 38.42
N LYS A 1023 15.23 14.58 38.67
CA LYS A 1023 15.73 15.49 39.70
C LYS A 1023 15.26 15.14 41.13
N SER A 1024 14.67 13.95 41.34
CA SER A 1024 14.18 13.50 42.64
C SER A 1024 15.23 12.67 43.38
N ASN A 1025 15.49 13.01 44.64
CA ASN A 1025 16.36 12.20 45.51
C ASN A 1025 15.71 10.89 46.00
N LYS A 1026 14.53 10.52 45.50
CA LYS A 1026 13.88 9.24 45.83
C LYS A 1026 14.21 8.17 44.77
N PRO A 1027 14.85 7.05 45.14
CA PRO A 1027 15.21 6.01 44.18
C PRO A 1027 13.97 5.43 43.46
N ALA A 1028 12.83 5.31 44.16
CA ALA A 1028 11.57 4.81 43.57
C ALA A 1028 10.83 5.81 42.65
N GLU A 1029 11.35 7.03 42.46
CA GLU A 1029 10.91 7.94 41.38
C GLU A 1029 11.87 7.83 40.18
N LEU A 1030 13.19 7.82 40.42
CA LEU A 1030 14.21 7.56 39.41
C LEU A 1030 14.02 6.21 38.70
N GLU A 1031 13.76 5.13 39.46
CA GLU A 1031 13.56 3.78 38.92
C GLU A 1031 12.36 3.71 37.96
N LYS A 1032 11.31 4.53 38.16
CA LYS A 1032 10.17 4.61 37.24
C LYS A 1032 10.55 5.22 35.90
N LEU A 1033 11.43 6.24 35.91
CA LEU A 1033 11.94 6.89 34.70
C LEU A 1033 12.86 5.95 33.91
N LEU A 1034 13.81 5.30 34.59
CA LEU A 1034 14.70 4.31 33.98
C LEU A 1034 13.90 3.15 33.36
N ARG A 1035 12.92 2.64 34.10
CA ARG A 1035 12.00 1.58 33.64
C ARG A 1035 11.09 2.05 32.50
N TYR A 1036 10.71 3.32 32.45
CA TYR A 1036 9.91 3.90 31.36
C TYR A 1036 10.69 3.91 30.05
N TYR A 1037 11.85 4.58 30.00
CA TYR A 1037 12.63 4.70 28.76
C TYR A 1037 13.24 3.37 28.30
N ARG A 1038 13.78 2.55 29.21
CA ARG A 1038 14.26 1.19 28.86
C ARG A 1038 13.15 0.33 28.27
N ASN A 1039 11.91 0.46 28.77
CA ASN A 1039 10.78 -0.23 28.17
C ASN A 1039 10.41 0.34 26.80
N ARG A 1040 10.49 1.67 26.58
CA ARG A 1040 10.19 2.28 25.28
C ARG A 1040 11.16 1.85 24.18
N ALA A 1041 12.47 1.97 24.39
CA ALA A 1041 13.47 1.49 23.43
C ALA A 1041 13.30 0.00 23.10
N ARG A 1042 12.99 -0.84 24.11
CA ARG A 1042 12.64 -2.25 23.90
C ARG A 1042 11.33 -2.45 23.10
N LEU A 1043 10.29 -1.67 23.40
CA LEU A 1043 8.98 -1.76 22.76
C LEU A 1043 9.04 -1.40 21.27
N ASP A 1044 9.95 -0.51 20.85
CA ASP A 1044 10.19 -0.21 19.44
C ASP A 1044 10.62 -1.45 18.63
N ILE A 1045 11.51 -2.28 19.20
CA ILE A 1045 11.89 -3.56 18.58
C ILE A 1045 10.73 -4.56 18.66
N GLU A 1046 10.00 -4.65 19.78
CA GLU A 1046 8.83 -5.53 19.90
C GLU A 1046 7.71 -5.16 18.90
N ILE A 1047 7.54 -3.88 18.51
CA ILE A 1047 6.62 -3.43 17.46
C ILE A 1047 7.08 -3.92 16.08
N LEU A 1048 8.36 -3.74 15.74
CA LEU A 1048 8.93 -4.14 14.45
C LEU A 1048 8.89 -5.67 14.26
N GLU A 1049 9.17 -6.43 15.32
CA GLU A 1049 9.04 -7.90 15.33
C GLU A 1049 7.58 -8.34 15.16
N ALA A 1050 6.65 -7.76 15.91
CA ALA A 1050 5.23 -8.17 15.87
C ALA A 1050 4.53 -7.85 14.55
N ASN A 1051 5.04 -6.90 13.77
CA ASN A 1051 4.57 -6.63 12.40
C ASN A 1051 5.40 -7.36 11.31
N GLU A 1052 6.44 -8.11 11.69
CA GLU A 1052 7.37 -8.81 10.78
C GLU A 1052 8.05 -7.86 9.76
N LEU A 1053 8.17 -6.56 10.09
CA LEU A 1053 8.40 -5.49 9.11
C LEU A 1053 9.70 -5.67 8.31
N ILE A 1054 10.84 -5.82 9.01
CA ILE A 1054 12.15 -5.98 8.39
C ILE A 1054 12.20 -7.27 7.59
N ALA A 1055 11.71 -8.38 8.15
CA ALA A 1055 11.76 -9.68 7.50
C ALA A 1055 10.93 -9.75 6.22
N ARG A 1056 9.71 -9.21 6.26
CA ARG A 1056 8.82 -9.14 5.09
C ARG A 1056 9.38 -8.19 4.02
N THR A 1057 9.97 -7.06 4.41
CA THR A 1057 10.61 -6.15 3.44
C THR A 1057 11.89 -6.73 2.84
N SER A 1058 12.69 -7.50 3.59
CA SER A 1058 13.83 -8.26 3.04
C SER A 1058 13.37 -9.24 1.95
N GLU A 1059 12.30 -10.01 2.18
CA GLU A 1059 11.75 -10.90 1.16
C GLU A 1059 11.13 -10.13 -0.02
N GLN A 1060 10.55 -8.95 0.21
CA GLN A 1060 10.03 -8.09 -0.85
C GLN A 1060 11.14 -7.45 -1.68
N ALA A 1061 12.28 -7.06 -1.08
CA ALA A 1061 13.47 -6.57 -1.78
C ALA A 1061 14.06 -7.65 -2.68
N ARG A 1062 14.18 -8.89 -2.16
CA ARG A 1062 14.62 -10.07 -2.93
C ARG A 1062 13.67 -10.41 -4.06
N LEU A 1063 12.35 -10.36 -3.84
CA LEU A 1063 11.34 -10.61 -4.86
C LEU A 1063 11.41 -9.57 -6.01
N LEU A 1064 11.39 -8.28 -5.65
CA LEU A 1064 11.34 -7.18 -6.62
C LEU A 1064 12.69 -6.93 -7.31
N GLY A 1065 13.81 -7.34 -6.70
CA GLY A 1065 15.16 -7.02 -7.18
C GLY A 1065 15.54 -5.55 -6.99
N VAL A 1066 15.09 -4.93 -5.91
CA VAL A 1066 15.46 -3.55 -5.50
C VAL A 1066 16.14 -3.58 -4.14
N ASP A 1067 16.80 -2.48 -3.74
CA ASP A 1067 17.38 -2.37 -2.41
C ASP A 1067 16.30 -2.34 -1.29
N PHE A 1068 16.71 -2.67 -0.06
CA PHE A 1068 15.83 -2.75 1.10
C PHE A 1068 15.07 -1.44 1.40
N PHE A 1069 15.72 -0.29 1.25
CA PHE A 1069 15.12 1.00 1.61
C PHE A 1069 14.07 1.42 0.57
N SER A 1070 14.37 1.20 -0.72
CA SER A 1070 13.45 1.51 -1.83
C SER A 1070 12.13 0.75 -1.80
N VAL A 1071 12.04 -0.38 -1.07
CA VAL A 1071 10.76 -1.04 -0.82
C VAL A 1071 9.80 -0.12 -0.04
N PHE A 1072 10.30 0.71 0.87
CA PHE A 1072 9.52 1.71 1.60
C PHE A 1072 9.50 3.06 0.87
N SER A 1073 10.66 3.56 0.43
CA SER A 1073 10.86 4.95 0.00
C SER A 1073 10.66 5.21 -1.51
N ARG A 1074 10.35 4.19 -2.32
CA ARG A 1074 10.02 4.37 -3.75
C ARG A 1074 8.61 3.89 -4.07
N GLY A 1075 7.98 4.54 -5.05
CA GLY A 1075 6.62 4.25 -5.50
C GLY A 1075 6.47 2.89 -6.17
N SER A 1076 5.24 2.55 -6.59
CA SER A 1076 4.93 1.32 -7.32
C SER A 1076 5.65 1.21 -8.66
N GLN A 1077 5.79 2.33 -9.40
CA GLN A 1077 6.44 2.38 -10.71
C GLN A 1077 7.85 1.77 -10.70
N PHE A 1078 8.74 2.24 -9.81
CA PHE A 1078 10.11 1.74 -9.65
C PHE A 1078 10.20 0.20 -9.43
N LYS A 1079 9.18 -0.35 -8.76
CA LYS A 1079 9.08 -1.78 -8.42
C LYS A 1079 8.63 -2.60 -9.64
N VAL A 1080 7.83 -2.01 -10.52
CA VAL A 1080 7.47 -2.59 -11.84
C VAL A 1080 8.65 -2.49 -12.80
N GLU A 1081 9.33 -1.33 -12.87
CA GLU A 1081 10.49 -1.09 -13.73
C GLU A 1081 11.62 -2.11 -13.47
N SER A 1082 11.91 -2.43 -12.20
CA SER A 1082 12.89 -3.47 -11.84
C SER A 1082 12.52 -4.85 -12.39
N ILE A 1083 11.29 -5.33 -12.17
CA ILE A 1083 10.85 -6.65 -12.64
C ILE A 1083 10.81 -6.69 -14.17
N MET A 1084 10.22 -5.66 -14.78
CA MET A 1084 10.10 -5.54 -16.24
C MET A 1084 11.48 -5.56 -16.90
N SER A 1085 12.46 -4.84 -16.35
CA SER A 1085 13.84 -4.82 -16.85
C SER A 1085 14.52 -6.19 -16.75
N ARG A 1086 14.32 -6.92 -15.65
CA ARG A 1086 14.90 -8.26 -15.47
C ARG A 1086 14.29 -9.33 -16.39
N ILE A 1087 13.05 -9.14 -16.83
CA ILE A 1087 12.41 -10.00 -17.83
C ILE A 1087 12.92 -9.64 -19.23
N ALA A 1088 12.94 -8.35 -19.59
CA ALA A 1088 13.14 -7.89 -20.95
C ALA A 1088 14.62 -7.77 -21.38
N LYS A 1089 15.57 -7.48 -20.46
CA LYS A 1089 17.01 -7.44 -20.76
C LYS A 1089 17.56 -8.75 -21.35
N PRO A 1090 17.23 -9.94 -20.81
CA PRO A 1090 17.56 -11.22 -21.44
C PRO A 1090 17.08 -11.37 -22.89
N GLU A 1091 16.03 -10.67 -23.28
CA GLU A 1091 15.40 -10.71 -24.61
C GLU A 1091 15.89 -9.56 -25.53
N ASN A 1092 16.94 -8.83 -25.12
CA ASN A 1092 17.51 -7.68 -25.83
C ASN A 1092 16.52 -6.53 -26.11
N PHE A 1093 15.50 -6.38 -25.25
CA PHE A 1093 14.59 -5.24 -25.32
C PHE A 1093 15.21 -3.94 -24.77
N VAL A 1094 14.76 -2.81 -25.33
CA VAL A 1094 15.13 -1.44 -24.95
C VAL A 1094 13.91 -0.66 -24.48
N PHE A 1095 13.96 -0.05 -23.29
CA PHE A 1095 12.88 0.82 -22.81
C PHE A 1095 13.03 2.27 -23.25
N VAL A 1096 11.99 2.83 -23.86
CA VAL A 1096 11.92 4.27 -24.18
C VAL A 1096 11.81 5.11 -22.90
N SER A 1097 12.43 6.30 -22.88
CA SER A 1097 12.36 7.23 -21.73
C SER A 1097 11.61 8.51 -22.09
N PRO A 1098 10.31 8.64 -21.76
CA PRO A 1098 9.53 9.83 -22.06
C PRO A 1098 9.95 11.05 -21.24
N SER A 1099 9.87 12.23 -21.85
CA SER A 1099 9.96 13.53 -21.17
C SER A 1099 8.65 13.89 -20.46
N LYS A 1100 8.72 14.77 -19.45
CA LYS A 1100 7.52 15.33 -18.80
C LYS A 1100 6.59 16.03 -19.81
N LYS A 1101 7.16 16.72 -20.81
CA LYS A 1101 6.42 17.39 -21.89
C LYS A 1101 5.79 16.38 -22.87
N GLN A 1102 6.43 15.23 -23.12
CA GLN A 1102 5.84 14.12 -23.89
C GLN A 1102 4.67 13.46 -23.16
N VAL A 1103 4.82 13.13 -21.87
CA VAL A 1103 3.73 12.53 -21.06
C VAL A 1103 2.54 13.49 -20.94
N GLY A 1104 2.77 14.79 -20.79
CA GLY A 1104 1.70 15.80 -20.80
C GLY A 1104 0.97 15.94 -22.15
N GLY A 1105 1.59 15.48 -23.25
CA GLY A 1105 1.03 15.52 -24.60
C GLY A 1105 0.36 14.21 -25.06
N GLN A 1106 0.26 13.19 -24.20
CA GLN A 1106 -0.39 11.92 -24.55
C GLN A 1106 -1.92 12.04 -24.59
N ASN A 1107 -2.59 11.11 -25.29
CA ASN A 1107 -4.06 11.04 -25.25
C ASN A 1107 -4.57 10.73 -23.82
N ALA A 1108 -5.66 11.38 -23.41
CA ALA A 1108 -6.35 11.09 -22.16
C ALA A 1108 -6.98 9.69 -22.15
N LEU A 1109 -7.34 9.18 -20.97
CA LEU A 1109 -7.99 7.87 -20.83
C LEU A 1109 -9.44 7.92 -21.33
N GLU A 1110 -9.72 7.18 -22.40
CA GLU A 1110 -11.02 7.13 -23.08
C GLU A 1110 -12.00 6.12 -22.41
N CYS A 1111 -11.48 5.13 -21.67
CA CYS A 1111 -12.28 4.05 -21.06
C CYS A 1111 -12.41 4.22 -19.53
N LEU A 1112 -13.61 3.97 -18.99
CA LEU A 1112 -13.92 4.03 -17.56
C LEU A 1112 -14.42 2.66 -17.04
N PRO A 1113 -14.22 2.33 -15.75
CA PRO A 1113 -14.79 1.12 -15.15
C PRO A 1113 -16.32 1.23 -15.02
N LEU A 1114 -17.03 0.14 -15.30
CA LEU A 1114 -18.48 0.06 -15.09
C LEU A 1114 -18.78 -0.09 -13.59
N VAL A 1115 -19.38 0.94 -13.00
CA VAL A 1115 -20.05 0.88 -11.70
C VAL A 1115 -21.55 0.91 -11.96
N MET A 1116 -22.26 -0.18 -11.66
CA MET A 1116 -23.72 -0.25 -11.80
C MET A 1116 -24.40 0.49 -10.64
N GLU A 1117 -25.45 1.24 -10.94
CA GLU A 1117 -26.26 1.91 -9.92
C GLU A 1117 -26.97 0.87 -9.03
N PRO A 1118 -26.73 0.86 -7.71
CA PRO A 1118 -27.31 -0.14 -6.83
C PRO A 1118 -28.80 0.12 -6.60
N GLN A 1119 -29.62 -0.92 -6.75
CA GLN A 1119 -31.03 -0.86 -6.37
C GLN A 1119 -31.16 -0.69 -4.84
N SER A 1120 -31.23 0.56 -4.39
CA SER A 1120 -31.28 0.90 -2.97
C SER A 1120 -32.55 0.35 -2.30
N ALA A 1121 -32.37 -0.71 -1.52
CA ALA A 1121 -33.41 -1.46 -0.83
C ALA A 1121 -32.85 -2.23 0.38
N PHE A 1122 -33.73 -2.69 1.27
CA PHE A 1122 -33.38 -3.67 2.30
C PHE A 1122 -33.60 -5.08 1.75
N TYR A 1123 -32.52 -5.85 1.62
CA TYR A 1123 -32.57 -7.24 1.13
C TYR A 1123 -32.70 -8.21 2.32
N SER A 1124 -33.90 -8.76 2.53
CA SER A 1124 -34.16 -9.81 3.53
C SER A 1124 -33.76 -11.22 3.05
N SER A 1125 -33.66 -11.42 1.73
CA SER A 1125 -33.15 -12.66 1.11
C SER A 1125 -31.62 -12.67 0.99
N PRO A 1126 -30.97 -13.86 0.94
CA PRO A 1126 -29.52 -13.96 0.76
C PRO A 1126 -29.02 -13.32 -0.54
N LEU A 1127 -28.10 -12.35 -0.42
CA LEU A 1127 -27.43 -11.72 -1.55
C LEU A 1127 -26.09 -12.44 -1.82
N LEU A 1128 -25.92 -12.98 -3.03
CA LEU A 1128 -24.64 -13.53 -3.47
C LEU A 1128 -23.72 -12.41 -3.94
N VAL A 1129 -22.51 -12.36 -3.39
CA VAL A 1129 -21.44 -11.46 -3.83
C VAL A 1129 -20.42 -12.29 -4.59
N LEU A 1130 -20.15 -11.93 -5.84
CA LEU A 1130 -19.16 -12.56 -6.72
C LEU A 1130 -18.10 -11.52 -7.08
N ASP A 1131 -16.84 -11.94 -7.18
CA ASP A 1131 -15.70 -11.08 -7.48
C ASP A 1131 -14.69 -11.81 -8.37
N PHE A 1132 -13.99 -11.07 -9.22
CA PHE A 1132 -13.00 -11.61 -10.15
C PHE A 1132 -11.60 -11.60 -9.53
N GLN A 1133 -11.03 -12.78 -9.30
CA GLN A 1133 -9.67 -12.92 -8.79
C GLN A 1133 -8.67 -12.25 -9.76
N SER A 1134 -8.08 -11.14 -9.30
CA SER A 1134 -7.08 -10.35 -10.04
C SER A 1134 -7.51 -9.95 -11.46
N LEU A 1135 -8.71 -9.35 -11.60
CA LEU A 1135 -9.33 -8.97 -12.88
C LEU A 1135 -8.38 -8.35 -13.93
N TYR A 1136 -7.69 -7.24 -13.64
CA TYR A 1136 -6.83 -6.60 -14.65
C TYR A 1136 -5.60 -7.45 -15.03
N PRO A 1137 -4.82 -8.01 -14.07
CA PRO A 1137 -3.77 -8.98 -14.41
C PRO A 1137 -4.27 -10.19 -15.23
N SER A 1138 -5.42 -10.79 -14.90
CA SER A 1138 -5.94 -11.94 -15.65
C SER A 1138 -6.42 -11.55 -17.04
N VAL A 1139 -7.02 -10.36 -17.22
CA VAL A 1139 -7.33 -9.80 -18.55
C VAL A 1139 -6.06 -9.53 -19.37
N MET A 1140 -5.01 -8.95 -18.77
CA MET A 1140 -3.75 -8.70 -19.49
C MET A 1140 -3.11 -9.99 -20.02
N ILE A 1141 -3.08 -11.04 -19.19
CA ILE A 1141 -2.58 -12.37 -19.57
C ILE A 1141 -3.51 -13.01 -20.62
N ALA A 1142 -4.81 -13.06 -20.37
CA ALA A 1142 -5.77 -13.78 -21.21
C ALA A 1142 -6.04 -13.10 -22.58
N TYR A 1143 -5.62 -11.85 -22.80
CA TYR A 1143 -5.75 -11.15 -24.08
C TYR A 1143 -4.42 -10.62 -24.67
N ASN A 1144 -3.27 -11.03 -24.12
CA ASN A 1144 -1.92 -10.67 -24.57
C ASN A 1144 -1.62 -9.15 -24.61
N TYR A 1145 -2.11 -8.41 -23.60
CA TYR A 1145 -1.94 -6.95 -23.55
C TYR A 1145 -0.59 -6.54 -22.95
N CYS A 1146 0.36 -6.16 -23.81
CA CYS A 1146 1.68 -5.64 -23.44
C CYS A 1146 2.08 -4.45 -24.33
N TYR A 1147 3.20 -3.79 -24.01
CA TYR A 1147 3.79 -2.76 -24.87
C TYR A 1147 4.40 -3.37 -26.15
N SER A 1148 5.02 -4.55 -26.01
CA SER A 1148 5.67 -5.28 -27.10
C SER A 1148 4.70 -5.95 -28.08
N THR A 1149 3.41 -6.06 -27.74
CA THR A 1149 2.40 -6.73 -28.59
C THR A 1149 1.52 -5.75 -29.38
N PHE A 1150 1.84 -4.46 -29.37
CA PHE A 1150 0.99 -3.44 -29.98
C PHE A 1150 1.27 -3.24 -31.49
N LEU A 1151 0.32 -3.63 -32.33
CA LEU A 1151 0.35 -3.47 -33.79
C LEU A 1151 -0.28 -2.14 -34.28
N GLY A 1152 -0.74 -1.25 -33.40
CA GLY A 1152 -1.33 0.05 -33.79
C GLY A 1152 -2.80 0.21 -33.41
N ARG A 1153 -3.39 1.34 -33.83
CA ARG A 1153 -4.85 1.56 -33.78
C ARG A 1153 -5.52 1.08 -35.07
N ILE A 1154 -6.79 0.71 -34.99
CA ILE A 1154 -7.66 0.49 -36.16
C ILE A 1154 -8.02 1.84 -36.82
N LYS A 1155 -8.43 2.82 -36.01
CA LYS A 1155 -8.76 4.18 -36.47
C LYS A 1155 -7.70 5.16 -35.97
N ASN A 1156 -7.00 5.82 -36.90
CA ASN A 1156 -5.96 6.80 -36.56
C ASN A 1156 -6.57 8.06 -35.95
N TRP A 1157 -5.97 8.54 -34.86
CA TRP A 1157 -6.43 9.73 -34.16
C TRP A 1157 -5.82 10.98 -34.81
N ARG A 1158 -6.67 11.83 -35.41
CA ARG A 1158 -6.26 13.03 -36.17
C ARG A 1158 -5.20 12.73 -37.25
N GLY A 1159 -5.31 11.57 -37.92
CA GLY A 1159 -4.35 11.09 -38.91
C GLY A 1159 -3.14 10.33 -38.33
N THR A 1160 -2.81 10.52 -37.05
CA THR A 1160 -1.67 9.86 -36.37
C THR A 1160 -2.07 8.56 -35.66
N SER A 1161 -1.22 7.53 -35.71
CA SER A 1161 -1.37 6.34 -34.86
C SER A 1161 -0.54 6.51 -33.58
N LYS A 1162 -1.16 7.07 -32.52
CA LYS A 1162 -0.47 7.33 -31.25
C LYS A 1162 -0.59 6.17 -30.27
N MET A 1163 0.58 5.71 -29.81
CA MET A 1163 0.76 4.80 -28.69
C MET A 1163 1.23 5.64 -27.49
N GLY A 1164 0.34 5.91 -26.53
CA GLY A 1164 0.64 6.81 -25.40
C GLY A 1164 1.16 8.17 -25.87
N PHE A 1165 2.46 8.41 -25.65
CA PHE A 1165 3.17 9.65 -25.98
C PHE A 1165 3.93 9.61 -27.33
N THR A 1166 4.15 8.43 -27.92
CA THR A 1166 4.86 8.28 -29.21
C THR A 1166 3.89 8.11 -30.38
N GLU A 1167 4.28 8.59 -31.54
CA GLU A 1167 3.70 8.14 -32.82
C GLU A 1167 4.35 6.81 -33.18
N TYR A 1168 3.53 5.82 -33.55
CA TYR A 1168 3.95 4.46 -33.85
C TYR A 1168 3.67 4.14 -35.32
N GLU A 1169 4.74 3.87 -36.06
CA GLU A 1169 4.70 3.44 -37.46
C GLU A 1169 4.99 1.93 -37.55
N ARG A 1170 4.08 1.19 -38.19
CA ARG A 1170 4.26 -0.25 -38.46
C ARG A 1170 5.32 -0.46 -39.53
N GLN A 1171 6.08 -1.57 -39.44
CA GLN A 1171 6.78 -2.13 -40.58
C GLN A 1171 5.75 -2.52 -41.67
N LYS A 1172 6.02 -2.21 -42.94
CA LYS A 1172 5.11 -2.50 -44.06
C LYS A 1172 5.05 -4.01 -44.35
N GLY A 1173 3.85 -4.53 -44.60
CA GLY A 1173 3.56 -5.94 -44.82
C GLY A 1173 3.24 -6.74 -43.55
N LEU A 1174 3.32 -6.11 -42.38
CA LEU A 1174 3.17 -6.78 -41.10
C LEU A 1174 1.71 -7.19 -40.81
N LEU A 1175 0.71 -6.37 -41.17
CA LEU A 1175 -0.69 -6.77 -41.00
C LEU A 1175 -1.12 -7.86 -42.00
N VAL A 1176 -0.51 -7.88 -43.18
CA VAL A 1176 -0.76 -8.92 -44.21
C VAL A 1176 -0.22 -10.27 -43.71
N LEU A 1177 0.95 -10.26 -43.08
CA LEU A 1177 1.60 -11.43 -42.49
C LEU A 1177 0.85 -11.95 -41.25
N LEU A 1178 0.44 -11.06 -40.34
CA LEU A 1178 -0.17 -11.42 -39.05
C LEU A 1178 -1.72 -11.49 -39.09
N LYS A 1179 -2.34 -11.44 -40.27
CA LYS A 1179 -3.81 -11.41 -40.45
C LYS A 1179 -4.59 -12.44 -39.63
N ASP A 1180 -4.04 -13.65 -39.49
CA ASP A 1180 -4.66 -14.81 -38.81
C ASP A 1180 -4.32 -14.86 -37.30
N TYR A 1181 -3.40 -14.00 -36.84
CA TYR A 1181 -2.85 -13.95 -35.48
C TYR A 1181 -3.20 -12.64 -34.73
N ILE A 1182 -4.12 -11.83 -35.25
CA ILE A 1182 -4.59 -10.59 -34.60
C ILE A 1182 -5.69 -10.87 -33.57
N ASN A 1183 -5.59 -10.22 -32.41
CA ASN A 1183 -6.71 -10.04 -31.48
C ASN A 1183 -7.20 -8.59 -31.54
N ILE A 1184 -8.48 -8.36 -31.30
CA ILE A 1184 -9.10 -7.03 -31.35
C ILE A 1184 -9.41 -6.61 -29.92
N ALA A 1185 -8.88 -5.49 -29.46
CA ALA A 1185 -9.26 -4.93 -28.17
C ALA A 1185 -10.52 -4.06 -28.31
N PRO A 1186 -11.46 -4.05 -27.33
CA PRO A 1186 -12.71 -3.29 -27.42
C PRO A 1186 -12.55 -1.76 -27.56
N ASN A 1187 -11.35 -1.23 -27.35
CA ASN A 1187 -10.99 0.18 -27.54
C ASN A 1187 -10.35 0.49 -28.90
N GLY A 1188 -10.44 -0.43 -29.88
CA GLY A 1188 -9.92 -0.22 -31.23
C GLY A 1188 -8.38 -0.26 -31.34
N MET A 1189 -7.71 -0.83 -30.34
CA MET A 1189 -6.28 -1.17 -30.38
C MET A 1189 -6.10 -2.57 -30.97
N ILE A 1190 -5.00 -2.81 -31.68
CA ILE A 1190 -4.67 -4.08 -32.33
C ILE A 1190 -3.53 -4.76 -31.54
N PRO A 1191 -3.82 -5.59 -30.54
CA PRO A 1191 -2.84 -6.51 -29.97
C PRO A 1191 -2.58 -7.72 -30.88
N GLU A 1192 -1.31 -8.05 -30.97
CA GLU A 1192 -0.79 -9.32 -31.44
C GLU A 1192 -1.29 -10.47 -30.50
N SER A 1193 -1.57 -11.68 -31.02
CA SER A 1193 -2.08 -12.82 -30.24
C SER A 1193 -1.40 -14.17 -30.48
N TRP A 1194 -0.20 -14.16 -31.07
CA TRP A 1194 0.64 -15.31 -31.40
C TRP A 1194 0.80 -16.31 -30.24
N SER A 1195 0.97 -15.78 -29.02
CA SER A 1195 1.20 -16.51 -27.76
C SER A 1195 0.02 -17.37 -27.26
N LYS A 1196 -1.02 -17.59 -28.06
CA LYS A 1196 -2.18 -18.44 -27.74
C LYS A 1196 -2.26 -19.74 -28.55
N ALA A 1197 -1.46 -19.88 -29.61
CA ALA A 1197 -1.62 -20.94 -30.59
C ALA A 1197 -0.72 -22.18 -30.37
N ALA A 1198 -0.16 -22.35 -29.16
CA ALA A 1198 0.84 -23.37 -28.80
C ALA A 1198 0.62 -23.95 -27.39
#